data_AF-A0A4U6D6Q9-F1
#
_entry.id   AF-A0A4U6D6Q9-F1
#
_cell.length_a   1.000
_cell.length_b   1.000
_cell.length_c   1.000
_cell.angle_alpha   90.00
_cell.angle_beta   90.00
_cell.angle_gamma   90.00
#
_symmetry.space_group_name_H-M   'P 1'
#
loop_
_entity.id
_entity.type
_entity.pdbx_description
1 polymer ?
#
loop_
_entity_poly.entity_id
_entity_poly.type
_entity_poly.pdbx_seq_one_letter_code
_entity_poly.pdbx_strand_id
1 'polypeptide(L)'
;MRWFGPNDPVSLMDIRQAGCSGVVSALHQIPVGEIWTLPDIEERKGLIEEKNNQYFPLKWSVVESLPVHEDIKKGLPLRDLYIENYKQSLKNLAATGIKTVCYNFMPVLDWSRTALDYEMPEGSKTLRFVWVDFAIFDLFILKRPNAEADYEPETRIAAESKFHSMSSFQLSVLTNTVLLGLPGSEEAFDLNIFQSLLDQYAEIDDSQLRKNLYYFVSQIAPLAQELGINLCIHPDDPPRSLLGLPRVVSTESDFEQLMQACDVRANGITFCTGSLGVREDNDLAGMIERFGDRVHFVHLRTTKREEGTRNFHEAPHLNGDVDMYAVVKALLKEENRRKAAGYSEFELPMRPDHGFQMLDDLHKKTYPGYSAIGRLKALAELRGLEMGISRSLQLLFLLLFSFFALPVKADDGYRLWLKYDLLKDEQLRKTYASTISSIVYEGEKSPVIQSATEELQLGLKGLLGKEISLKHTNTTNLGSIILKKDNTEKLTNDEGYHIYRQGKNIIVSAKTDNGILYGSFALLRNIQTGQSLAKTDITSSPKIQYRMLNHWDNPNGTIERGYAGASLWKWFELPERLDPRYKDYARANASIGINCTVVNNVNASARFLTTEYLPKVQALANVFRPYGIRVFMSVNFAAPKILGGLSTSDPLDPKVRQWWIDKTKEIYAAIPDFGGFLVKANSEGEPGPQDYGRNHADGANMLAEALAPFQGTVIWRAFVYKADANGDRFKAAYEEFKPLDGQFKSNAIVQVKNGPIDFQPREPFSPLFGAMPKTPLVMEFQITQEYLGFSTNLVYLAPLFKECLDADTYANGAGSTVSKIVDGSINHYQKTAIAGVANTGSDRNWTGHFMSQANWYAFGRLAWDYTLSSELIADEWIKMTLTKDAVPVKIITNLLTGSRENYVNFTTPLGLHHLMGQGLHFGPHPWLEKSARPDWTATYYHRADANGIGFDRTKSGSNALAQYSPEVQKQWENPETCPLPYLLWFHHVAWNKKLSSGRILWDELCYRYYSGAESVQKMQNDWKSVKTSIDPEIFEDVSGRLLAQQREAIWWRDACVLYFQEFSKLPIPAPYQKPERTLTEVKKITDVYQLR
;
A
#
# COMPACT_ATOMS: atom_id res chain seq x y z
N MET A 1 1.27 -7.88 34.71
CA MET A 1 1.97 -9.09 35.24
C MET A 1 2.04 -9.04 36.76
N ARG A 2 2.27 -10.19 37.42
CA ARG A 2 2.45 -10.30 38.88
C ARG A 2 3.83 -9.78 39.33
N TRP A 3 3.87 -9.01 40.42
CA TRP A 3 5.09 -8.59 41.11
C TRP A 3 4.94 -8.82 42.62
N PHE A 4 5.86 -9.55 43.25
CA PHE A 4 5.76 -9.91 44.67
C PHE A 4 6.28 -8.82 45.61
N GLY A 5 7.09 -7.88 45.09
CA GLY A 5 7.62 -6.75 45.84
C GLY A 5 9.11 -6.54 45.59
N PRO A 6 9.78 -5.71 46.39
CA PRO A 6 11.18 -5.30 46.15
C PRO A 6 12.18 -6.46 46.02
N ASN A 7 11.90 -7.61 46.63
CA ASN A 7 12.76 -8.80 46.59
C ASN A 7 12.45 -9.75 45.42
N ASP A 8 11.45 -9.43 44.57
CA ASP A 8 11.13 -10.24 43.40
C ASP A 8 12.32 -10.21 42.42
N PRO A 9 12.84 -11.37 41.98
CA PRO A 9 13.92 -11.42 41.00
C PRO A 9 13.54 -10.80 39.64
N VAL A 10 12.24 -10.64 39.36
CA VAL A 10 11.75 -9.91 38.20
C VAL A 10 11.48 -8.46 38.60
N SER A 11 12.23 -7.53 38.01
CA SER A 11 12.11 -6.12 38.32
C SER A 11 10.86 -5.49 37.70
N LEU A 12 10.40 -4.36 38.25
CA LEU A 12 9.35 -3.55 37.63
C LEU A 12 9.73 -3.05 36.23
N MET A 13 11.04 -2.91 35.95
CA MET A 13 11.49 -2.53 34.62
C MET A 13 11.34 -3.69 33.62
N ASP A 14 11.59 -4.93 34.03
CA ASP A 14 11.35 -6.11 33.18
C ASP A 14 9.85 -6.22 32.83
N ILE A 15 8.98 -5.99 33.81
CA ILE A 15 7.52 -5.95 33.61
C ILE A 15 7.13 -4.85 32.61
N ARG A 16 7.76 -3.67 32.70
CA ARG A 16 7.54 -2.57 31.76
C ARG A 16 8.03 -2.90 30.35
N GLN A 17 9.19 -3.52 30.22
CA GLN A 17 9.75 -3.96 28.93
C GLN A 17 8.91 -5.06 28.27
N ALA A 18 8.20 -5.87 29.06
CA ALA A 18 7.18 -6.79 28.55
C ALA A 18 5.91 -6.08 28.02
N GLY A 19 5.88 -4.74 28.06
CA GLY A 19 4.79 -3.90 27.57
C GLY A 19 3.56 -3.93 28.47
N CYS A 20 3.67 -4.34 29.73
CA CYS A 20 2.54 -4.28 30.67
C CYS A 20 2.15 -2.82 30.95
N SER A 21 0.84 -2.56 31.09
CA SER A 21 0.28 -1.31 31.62
C SER A 21 -0.17 -1.44 33.09
N GLY A 22 -0.39 -2.67 33.55
CA GLY A 22 -0.88 -2.98 34.89
C GLY A 22 -0.03 -4.02 35.62
N VAL A 23 0.15 -3.80 36.92
CA VAL A 23 0.83 -4.68 37.86
C VAL A 23 -0.19 -5.28 38.83
N VAL A 24 -0.07 -6.59 39.04
CA VAL A 24 -0.80 -7.33 40.08
C VAL A 24 0.17 -7.49 41.25
N SER A 25 -0.19 -7.04 42.45
CA SER A 25 0.71 -7.05 43.63
C SER A 25 -0.09 -7.23 44.93
N ALA A 26 0.60 -7.45 46.05
CA ALA A 26 0.05 -7.47 47.41
C ALA A 26 1.07 -6.94 48.43
N LEU A 27 0.65 -6.77 49.69
CA LEU A 27 1.50 -6.38 50.81
C LEU A 27 1.88 -7.60 51.65
N HIS A 28 2.81 -8.42 51.13
CA HIS A 28 3.23 -9.68 51.78
C HIS A 28 3.90 -9.47 53.15
N GLN A 29 4.38 -8.26 53.46
CA GLN A 29 4.96 -7.94 54.75
C GLN A 29 3.92 -7.75 55.86
N ILE A 30 2.63 -7.61 55.53
CA ILE A 30 1.55 -7.43 56.49
C ILE A 30 1.01 -8.82 56.87
N PRO A 31 0.98 -9.17 58.17
CA PRO A 31 0.41 -10.44 58.63
C PRO A 31 -1.04 -10.63 58.19
N VAL A 32 -1.44 -11.88 57.96
CA VAL A 32 -2.81 -12.22 57.55
C VAL A 32 -3.81 -11.77 58.64
N GLY A 33 -4.89 -11.10 58.23
CA GLY A 33 -5.93 -10.60 59.14
C GLY A 33 -5.66 -9.22 59.73
N GLU A 34 -4.44 -8.68 59.59
CA GLU A 34 -4.12 -7.30 59.97
C GLU A 34 -4.62 -6.30 58.93
N ILE A 35 -4.85 -5.06 59.37
CA ILE A 35 -5.34 -3.98 58.51
C ILE A 35 -4.22 -3.51 57.58
N TRP A 36 -4.48 -3.49 56.27
CA TRP A 36 -3.60 -2.83 55.31
C TRP A 36 -3.77 -1.31 55.45
N THR A 37 -2.78 -0.64 56.02
CA THR A 37 -2.87 0.80 56.30
C THR A 37 -2.70 1.63 55.02
N LEU A 38 -3.27 2.84 55.00
CA LEU A 38 -3.09 3.76 53.87
C LEU A 38 -1.61 4.03 53.54
N PRO A 39 -0.72 4.30 54.52
CA PRO A 39 0.71 4.43 54.26
C PRO A 39 1.33 3.24 53.54
N ASP A 40 1.05 2.00 53.98
CA ASP A 40 1.64 0.80 53.37
C ASP A 40 1.19 0.61 51.91
N ILE A 41 -0.09 0.93 51.62
CA ILE A 41 -0.65 0.85 50.27
C ILE A 41 -0.02 1.92 49.37
N GLU A 42 0.07 3.16 49.84
CA GLU A 42 0.66 4.25 49.06
C GLU A 42 2.17 4.06 48.85
N GLU A 43 2.90 3.49 49.81
CA GLU A 43 4.31 3.12 49.64
C GLU A 43 4.46 2.11 48.50
N ARG A 44 3.72 1.00 48.54
CA ARG A 44 3.79 -0.03 47.49
C ARG A 44 3.37 0.52 46.13
N LYS A 45 2.31 1.33 46.08
CA LYS A 45 1.85 1.99 44.86
C LYS A 45 2.94 2.94 44.31
N GLY A 46 3.55 3.74 45.18
CA GLY A 46 4.65 4.63 44.83
C GLY A 46 5.83 3.90 44.20
N LEU A 47 6.20 2.72 44.72
CA LEU A 47 7.24 1.88 44.13
C LEU A 47 6.86 1.36 42.73
N ILE A 48 5.63 0.88 42.55
CA ILE A 48 5.15 0.35 41.24
C ILE A 48 5.12 1.45 40.18
N GLU A 49 4.71 2.66 40.58
CA GLU A 49 4.53 3.81 39.71
C GLU A 49 5.80 4.67 39.60
N GLU A 50 6.87 4.29 40.31
CA GLU A 50 8.17 4.92 40.27
C GLU A 50 8.67 4.93 38.82
N LYS A 51 8.99 6.12 38.30
CA LYS A 51 9.43 6.38 36.91
C LYS A 51 8.34 6.40 35.83
N ASN A 52 7.05 6.53 36.19
CA ASN A 52 5.98 6.80 35.22
C ASN A 52 6.15 8.10 34.42
N ASN A 53 6.93 9.06 34.91
CA ASN A 53 7.29 10.28 34.19
C ASN A 53 8.38 10.08 33.11
N GLN A 54 9.12 8.96 33.17
CA GLN A 54 10.27 8.70 32.29
C GLN A 54 10.00 7.57 31.29
N TYR A 55 9.16 6.58 31.65
CA TYR A 55 8.89 5.40 30.83
C TYR A 55 7.37 5.12 30.70
N PHE A 56 6.99 4.14 29.88
CA PHE A 56 5.58 3.76 29.63
C PHE A 56 4.84 3.35 30.93
N PRO A 57 3.75 4.03 31.34
CA PRO A 57 3.26 3.99 32.72
C PRO A 57 2.83 2.60 33.17
N LEU A 58 3.21 2.23 34.40
CA LEU A 58 2.67 1.11 35.15
C LEU A 58 1.69 1.62 36.18
N LYS A 59 0.63 0.86 36.44
CA LYS A 59 -0.34 1.12 37.53
C LYS A 59 -0.47 -0.12 38.40
N TRP A 60 -0.68 0.05 39.71
CA TRP A 60 -1.16 -1.07 40.52
C TRP A 60 -2.64 -1.32 40.20
N SER A 61 -2.89 -2.34 39.37
CA SER A 61 -4.22 -2.61 38.79
C SER A 61 -5.05 -3.57 39.63
N VAL A 62 -4.42 -4.58 40.23
CA VAL A 62 -5.11 -5.64 40.97
C VAL A 62 -4.35 -5.98 42.25
N VAL A 63 -5.08 -6.12 43.36
CA VAL A 63 -4.58 -6.74 44.58
C VAL A 63 -4.78 -8.24 44.47
N GLU A 64 -3.73 -9.04 44.65
CA GLU A 64 -3.84 -10.49 44.66
C GLU A 64 -2.88 -11.12 45.67
N SER A 65 -3.29 -11.91 46.63
CA SER A 65 -4.57 -11.75 47.29
C SER A 65 -4.50 -10.64 48.34
N LEU A 66 -5.66 -10.07 48.69
CA LEU A 66 -5.87 -9.62 50.06
C LEU A 66 -6.18 -10.90 50.87
N PRO A 67 -5.30 -11.35 51.78
CA PRO A 67 -5.42 -12.68 52.37
C PRO A 67 -6.60 -12.77 53.35
N VAL A 68 -7.31 -13.90 53.33
CA VAL A 68 -8.44 -14.18 54.23
C VAL A 68 -7.93 -14.99 55.42
N HIS A 69 -8.21 -14.52 56.64
CA HIS A 69 -7.76 -15.17 57.87
C HIS A 69 -8.41 -16.54 58.09
N GLU A 70 -7.67 -17.50 58.65
CA GLU A 70 -8.13 -18.87 58.87
C GLU A 70 -9.35 -18.97 59.80
N ASP A 71 -9.47 -18.07 60.79
CA ASP A 71 -10.68 -18.00 61.64
C ASP A 71 -11.95 -17.67 60.85
N ILE A 72 -11.83 -16.94 59.73
CA ILE A 72 -12.96 -16.69 58.82
C ILE A 72 -13.31 -17.97 58.08
N LYS A 73 -12.32 -18.66 57.52
CA LYS A 73 -12.51 -19.92 56.79
C LYS A 73 -13.12 -21.02 57.69
N LYS A 74 -12.69 -21.07 58.95
CA LYS A 74 -13.14 -22.04 59.95
C LYS A 74 -14.43 -21.66 60.68
N GLY A 75 -14.83 -20.40 60.68
CA GLY A 75 -16.01 -19.93 61.41
C GLY A 75 -15.79 -19.80 62.93
N LEU A 76 -14.57 -19.48 63.35
CA LEU A 76 -14.17 -19.37 64.77
C LEU A 76 -14.60 -18.02 65.39
N PRO A 77 -14.59 -17.86 66.74
CA PRO A 77 -15.12 -16.68 67.41
C PRO A 77 -14.52 -15.32 66.99
N LEU A 78 -13.25 -15.27 66.54
CA LEU A 78 -12.62 -14.03 66.07
C LEU A 78 -12.94 -13.70 64.60
N ARG A 79 -13.72 -14.53 63.90
CA ARG A 79 -14.12 -14.31 62.50
C ARG A 79 -14.61 -12.88 62.28
N ASP A 80 -15.54 -12.41 63.11
CA ASP A 80 -16.21 -11.14 62.87
C ASP A 80 -15.24 -9.95 63.03
N LEU A 81 -14.26 -10.05 63.95
CA LEU A 81 -13.17 -9.08 64.07
C LEU A 81 -12.34 -9.02 62.78
N TYR A 82 -11.90 -10.17 62.27
CA TYR A 82 -11.10 -10.22 61.05
C TYR A 82 -11.87 -9.78 59.80
N ILE A 83 -13.20 -10.00 59.77
CA ILE A 83 -14.08 -9.44 58.74
C ILE A 83 -14.07 -7.91 58.79
N GLU A 84 -14.14 -7.30 59.98
CA GLU A 84 -14.04 -5.84 60.11
C GLU A 84 -12.67 -5.30 59.70
N ASN A 85 -11.57 -5.99 60.03
CA ASN A 85 -10.23 -5.63 59.55
C ASN A 85 -10.14 -5.71 58.02
N TYR A 86 -10.74 -6.75 57.41
CA TYR A 86 -10.81 -6.92 55.97
C TYR A 86 -11.60 -5.78 55.31
N LYS A 87 -12.76 -5.41 55.86
CA LYS A 87 -13.56 -4.25 55.43
C LYS A 87 -12.77 -2.95 55.53
N GLN A 88 -12.00 -2.75 56.60
CA GLN A 88 -11.16 -1.56 56.73
C GLN A 88 -10.06 -1.51 55.68
N SER A 89 -9.44 -2.65 55.36
CA SER A 89 -8.45 -2.76 54.29
C SER A 89 -9.06 -2.44 52.92
N LEU A 90 -10.30 -2.90 52.65
CA LEU A 90 -11.04 -2.54 51.42
C LEU A 90 -11.31 -1.03 51.34
N LYS A 91 -11.71 -0.38 52.44
CA LYS A 91 -11.89 1.09 52.48
C LYS A 91 -10.59 1.82 52.15
N ASN A 92 -9.47 1.37 52.70
CA ASN A 92 -8.16 1.96 52.45
C ASN A 92 -7.73 1.76 50.98
N LEU A 93 -7.90 0.57 50.43
CA LEU A 93 -7.61 0.29 49.01
C LEU A 93 -8.46 1.15 48.06
N ALA A 94 -9.77 1.27 48.32
CA ALA A 94 -10.66 2.12 47.54
C ALA A 94 -10.22 3.58 47.55
N ALA A 95 -9.82 4.10 48.72
CA ALA A 95 -9.35 5.48 48.88
C ALA A 95 -8.08 5.79 48.05
N THR A 96 -7.26 4.78 47.76
CA THR A 96 -6.07 4.92 46.89
C THR A 96 -6.35 4.70 45.39
N GLY A 97 -7.61 4.40 45.03
CA GLY A 97 -8.05 4.19 43.65
C GLY A 97 -7.80 2.78 43.09
N ILE A 98 -7.52 1.81 43.96
CA ILE A 98 -7.42 0.38 43.60
C ILE A 98 -8.81 -0.24 43.72
N LYS A 99 -9.28 -0.85 42.63
CA LYS A 99 -10.69 -1.27 42.49
C LYS A 99 -10.91 -2.76 42.22
N THR A 100 -9.85 -3.54 42.04
CA THR A 100 -9.99 -4.99 41.83
C THR A 100 -9.19 -5.71 42.90
N VAL A 101 -9.89 -6.52 43.70
CA VAL A 101 -9.30 -7.26 44.82
C VAL A 101 -9.60 -8.75 44.66
N CYS A 102 -8.55 -9.49 44.35
CA CYS A 102 -8.55 -10.94 44.31
C CYS A 102 -8.34 -11.49 45.74
N TYR A 103 -9.04 -12.55 46.07
CA TYR A 103 -8.86 -13.30 47.32
C TYR A 103 -9.06 -14.79 47.06
N ASN A 104 -8.56 -15.63 47.96
CA ASN A 104 -8.83 -17.06 47.93
C ASN A 104 -9.46 -17.50 49.26
N PHE A 105 -10.20 -18.59 49.23
CA PHE A 105 -10.81 -19.21 50.41
C PHE A 105 -10.37 -20.66 50.59
N MET A 106 -9.22 -21.00 50.01
CA MET A 106 -8.65 -22.33 50.02
C MET A 106 -8.15 -22.67 51.43
N PRO A 107 -8.57 -23.81 52.03
CA PRO A 107 -8.06 -24.22 53.34
C PRO A 107 -6.59 -24.59 53.25
N VAL A 108 -5.75 -24.04 54.14
CA VAL A 108 -4.34 -24.40 54.37
C VAL A 108 -3.40 -24.25 53.16
N LEU A 109 -3.69 -24.84 51.99
CA LEU A 109 -2.88 -24.81 50.79
C LEU A 109 -3.54 -23.96 49.68
N ASP A 110 -2.93 -22.84 49.35
CA ASP A 110 -3.36 -21.91 48.30
C ASP A 110 -3.13 -22.46 46.89
N TRP A 111 -2.17 -23.36 46.72
CA TRP A 111 -1.96 -24.13 45.49
C TRP A 111 -1.18 -25.41 45.77
N SER A 112 -1.13 -26.37 44.84
CA SER A 112 -0.35 -27.60 45.02
C SER A 112 0.26 -28.13 43.73
N ARG A 113 1.56 -28.46 43.77
CA ARG A 113 2.31 -29.19 42.73
C ARG A 113 3.19 -30.25 43.40
N THR A 114 3.72 -31.20 42.63
CA THR A 114 4.63 -32.24 43.13
C THR A 114 6.01 -32.17 42.50
N ALA A 115 6.18 -31.40 41.42
CA ALA A 115 7.46 -31.04 40.84
C ALA A 115 7.45 -29.58 40.37
N LEU A 116 8.50 -28.83 40.72
CA LEU A 116 8.65 -27.42 40.33
C LEU A 116 9.55 -27.20 39.12
N ASP A 117 10.29 -28.23 38.69
CA ASP A 117 11.32 -28.13 37.66
C ASP A 117 11.16 -29.21 36.58
N TYR A 118 9.92 -29.62 36.29
CA TYR A 118 9.63 -30.61 35.28
C TYR A 118 10.12 -30.15 33.91
N GLU A 119 11.07 -30.90 33.34
CA GLU A 119 11.72 -30.56 32.08
C GLU A 119 10.87 -31.03 30.89
N MET A 120 10.52 -30.08 30.02
CA MET A 120 9.85 -30.33 28.76
C MET A 120 10.83 -30.86 27.70
N PRO A 121 10.39 -31.57 26.65
CA PRO A 121 11.28 -32.16 25.64
C PRO A 121 12.26 -31.17 24.97
N GLU A 122 11.92 -29.89 24.92
CA GLU A 122 12.71 -28.80 24.38
C GLU A 122 13.71 -28.17 25.37
N GLY A 123 13.76 -28.63 26.63
CA GLY A 123 14.70 -28.19 27.66
C GLY A 123 14.24 -27.01 28.53
N SER A 124 13.02 -26.50 28.34
CA SER A 124 12.42 -25.55 29.31
C SER A 124 11.81 -26.27 30.51
N LYS A 125 11.71 -25.57 31.64
CA LYS A 125 11.14 -26.12 32.89
C LYS A 125 9.75 -25.57 33.18
N THR A 126 8.89 -26.41 33.73
CA THR A 126 7.50 -26.11 34.06
C THR A 126 7.07 -26.75 35.39
N LEU A 127 5.89 -26.39 35.89
CA LEU A 127 5.29 -26.97 37.08
C LEU A 127 4.47 -28.22 36.71
N ARG A 128 4.51 -29.25 37.56
CA ARG A 128 3.77 -30.50 37.35
C ARG A 128 3.16 -31.03 38.65
N PHE A 129 1.99 -31.64 38.54
CA PHE A 129 1.29 -32.34 39.59
C PHE A 129 1.09 -33.80 39.21
N VAL A 130 1.53 -34.70 40.09
CA VAL A 130 1.41 -36.16 39.92
C VAL A 130 0.64 -36.73 41.10
N TRP A 131 -0.49 -37.37 40.83
CA TRP A 131 -1.40 -37.85 41.88
C TRP A 131 -0.76 -38.88 42.80
N VAL A 132 0.02 -39.81 42.22
CA VAL A 132 0.75 -40.82 42.99
C VAL A 132 1.80 -40.17 43.90
N ASP A 133 2.48 -39.11 43.46
CA ASP A 133 3.48 -38.42 44.28
C ASP A 133 2.82 -37.67 45.43
N PHE A 134 1.65 -37.08 45.18
CA PHE A 134 0.87 -36.45 46.24
C PHE A 134 0.38 -37.48 47.27
N ALA A 135 -0.05 -38.66 46.82
CA ALA A 135 -0.42 -39.77 47.69
C ALA A 135 0.78 -40.28 48.51
N ILE A 136 1.99 -40.31 47.94
CA ILE A 136 3.21 -40.66 48.69
C ILE A 136 3.44 -39.69 49.84
N PHE A 137 3.31 -38.39 49.56
CA PHE A 137 3.43 -37.37 50.59
C PHE A 137 2.42 -37.60 51.72
N ASP A 138 1.15 -37.80 51.39
CA ASP A 138 0.09 -37.92 52.39
C ASP A 138 0.18 -39.23 53.21
N LEU A 139 0.34 -40.38 52.53
CA LEU A 139 0.30 -41.71 53.14
C LEU A 139 1.58 -42.09 53.88
N PHE A 140 2.76 -41.72 53.34
CA PHE A 140 4.04 -42.26 53.82
C PHE A 140 4.98 -41.22 54.41
N ILE A 141 4.89 -39.95 53.98
CA ILE A 141 5.72 -38.85 54.51
C ILE A 141 5.00 -38.18 55.70
N LEU A 142 3.84 -37.58 55.44
CA LEU A 142 2.99 -36.93 56.44
C LEU A 142 2.31 -37.95 57.36
N LYS A 143 1.87 -39.08 56.78
CA LYS A 143 1.13 -40.15 57.46
C LYS A 143 -0.14 -39.62 58.12
N ARG A 144 -0.90 -38.83 57.37
CA ARG A 144 -2.13 -38.21 57.88
C ARG A 144 -3.12 -39.29 58.32
N PRO A 145 -3.76 -39.14 59.50
CA PRO A 145 -4.76 -40.09 59.95
C PRO A 145 -5.88 -40.30 58.92
N ASN A 146 -6.23 -41.56 58.64
CA ASN A 146 -7.27 -41.98 57.69
C ASN A 146 -7.04 -41.58 56.23
N ALA A 147 -5.83 -41.21 55.83
CA ALA A 147 -5.52 -40.80 54.46
C ALA A 147 -5.84 -41.88 53.41
N GLU A 148 -5.82 -43.16 53.76
CA GLU A 148 -6.14 -44.27 52.84
C GLU A 148 -7.55 -44.19 52.25
N ALA A 149 -8.48 -43.49 52.90
CA ALA A 149 -9.85 -43.31 52.41
C ALA A 149 -9.94 -42.36 51.21
N ASP A 150 -8.96 -41.48 51.03
CA ASP A 150 -8.95 -40.45 49.99
C ASP A 150 -8.29 -40.92 48.68
N TYR A 151 -7.73 -42.13 48.66
CA TYR A 151 -7.01 -42.68 47.50
C TYR A 151 -7.54 -44.05 47.06
N GLU A 152 -7.63 -44.24 45.75
CA GLU A 152 -8.03 -45.50 45.14
C GLU A 152 -7.06 -46.65 45.49
N PRO A 153 -7.51 -47.92 45.55
CA PRO A 153 -6.63 -49.07 45.82
C PRO A 153 -5.38 -49.10 44.93
N GLU A 154 -5.52 -48.83 43.64
CA GLU A 154 -4.44 -48.85 42.66
C GLU A 154 -3.42 -47.73 42.92
N THR A 155 -3.91 -46.52 43.27
CA THR A 155 -3.07 -45.38 43.65
C THR A 155 -2.24 -45.69 44.89
N ARG A 156 -2.83 -46.35 45.90
CA ARG A 156 -2.14 -46.75 47.14
C ARG A 156 -1.01 -47.73 46.88
N ILE A 157 -1.26 -48.76 46.07
CA ILE A 157 -0.25 -49.75 45.67
C ILE A 157 0.89 -49.09 44.89
N ALA A 158 0.56 -48.21 43.94
CA ALA A 158 1.56 -47.49 43.16
C ALA A 158 2.41 -46.55 44.05
N ALA A 159 1.77 -45.85 45.00
CA ALA A 159 2.44 -44.97 45.94
C ALA A 159 3.40 -45.73 46.86
N GLU A 160 2.97 -46.86 47.43
CA GLU A 160 3.81 -47.69 48.29
C GLU A 160 5.04 -48.23 47.53
N SER A 161 4.82 -48.76 46.33
CA SER A 161 5.90 -49.28 45.48
C SER A 161 6.89 -48.18 45.11
N LYS A 162 6.41 -46.98 44.77
CA LYS A 162 7.27 -45.86 44.39
C LYS A 162 8.01 -45.29 45.61
N PHE A 163 7.35 -45.15 46.76
CA PHE A 163 7.97 -44.68 48.00
C PHE A 163 9.19 -45.51 48.40
N HIS A 164 9.10 -46.84 48.35
CA HIS A 164 10.22 -47.74 48.66
C HIS A 164 11.40 -47.62 47.69
N SER A 165 11.17 -47.08 46.49
CA SER A 165 12.22 -46.85 45.47
C SER A 165 12.83 -45.44 45.52
N MET A 166 12.22 -44.50 46.25
CA MET A 166 12.68 -43.11 46.31
C MET A 166 13.84 -42.96 47.28
N SER A 167 14.84 -42.18 46.86
CA SER A 167 15.94 -41.76 47.75
C SER A 167 15.46 -40.72 48.78
N SER A 168 16.20 -40.59 49.89
CA SER A 168 15.94 -39.55 50.91
C SER A 168 15.94 -38.13 50.33
N PHE A 169 16.78 -37.86 49.32
CA PHE A 169 16.79 -36.60 48.60
C PHE A 169 15.47 -36.35 47.85
N GLN A 170 14.99 -37.34 47.11
CA GLN A 170 13.73 -37.22 46.35
C GLN A 170 12.53 -37.04 47.28
N LEU A 171 12.51 -37.73 48.43
CA LEU A 171 11.48 -37.54 49.45
C LEU A 171 11.52 -36.12 50.02
N SER A 172 12.72 -35.59 50.33
CA SER A 172 12.87 -34.21 50.80
C SER A 172 12.41 -33.17 49.76
N VAL A 173 12.73 -33.37 48.47
CA VAL A 173 12.28 -32.48 47.39
C VAL A 173 10.75 -32.49 47.28
N LEU A 174 10.12 -33.66 47.33
CA LEU A 174 8.67 -33.79 47.31
C LEU A 174 8.02 -33.12 48.52
N THR A 175 8.54 -33.35 49.73
CA THR A 175 8.08 -32.70 50.96
C THR A 175 8.12 -31.19 50.83
N ASN A 176 9.27 -30.63 50.45
CA ASN A 176 9.44 -29.19 50.31
C ASN A 176 8.51 -28.62 49.23
N THR A 177 8.32 -29.35 48.13
CA THR A 177 7.45 -28.91 47.02
C THR A 177 5.98 -28.83 47.43
N VAL A 178 5.46 -29.83 48.15
CA VAL A 178 4.07 -29.83 48.61
C VAL A 178 3.83 -28.75 49.68
N LEU A 179 4.80 -28.54 50.58
CA LEU A 179 4.68 -27.55 51.66
C LEU A 179 4.81 -26.09 51.18
N LEU A 180 5.36 -25.83 49.99
CA LEU A 180 5.41 -24.48 49.39
C LEU A 180 4.03 -23.89 49.06
N GLY A 181 2.96 -24.69 49.10
CA GLY A 181 1.59 -24.24 48.92
C GLY A 181 1.00 -23.46 50.11
N LEU A 182 1.72 -23.34 51.22
CA LEU A 182 1.26 -22.66 52.43
C LEU A 182 1.27 -21.11 52.27
N PRO A 183 0.23 -20.40 52.74
CA PRO A 183 0.14 -18.95 52.64
C PRO A 183 1.33 -18.24 53.31
N GLY A 184 2.11 -17.50 52.52
CA GLY A 184 3.10 -16.56 53.04
C GLY A 184 4.43 -17.12 53.54
N SER A 185 4.85 -18.34 53.17
CA SER A 185 6.12 -18.90 53.64
C SER A 185 7.26 -18.88 52.62
N GLU A 186 8.38 -18.26 52.99
CA GLU A 186 9.70 -18.50 52.39
C GLU A 186 10.50 -19.59 53.15
N GLU A 187 9.95 -20.16 54.23
CA GLU A 187 10.62 -21.17 55.08
C GLU A 187 9.97 -22.56 54.95
N ALA A 188 10.80 -23.61 54.97
CA ALA A 188 10.36 -25.00 54.95
C ALA A 188 9.64 -25.35 56.26
N PHE A 189 8.35 -25.69 56.19
CA PHE A 189 7.55 -26.01 57.36
C PHE A 189 7.90 -27.38 57.98
N ASP A 190 7.75 -27.47 59.29
CA ASP A 190 7.70 -28.72 60.04
C ASP A 190 6.40 -29.48 59.72
N LEU A 191 6.51 -30.76 59.37
CA LEU A 191 5.36 -31.65 59.10
C LEU A 191 4.36 -31.70 60.26
N ASN A 192 4.83 -31.56 61.51
CA ASN A 192 3.95 -31.55 62.68
C ASN A 192 3.06 -30.30 62.75
N ILE A 193 3.61 -29.14 62.38
CA ILE A 193 2.85 -27.89 62.30
C ILE A 193 1.83 -28.01 61.17
N PHE A 194 2.25 -28.55 60.03
CA PHE A 194 1.36 -28.77 58.90
C PHE A 194 0.20 -29.71 59.25
N GLN A 195 0.47 -30.86 59.89
CA GLN A 195 -0.57 -31.76 60.38
C GLN A 195 -1.52 -31.06 61.36
N SER A 196 -0.99 -30.25 62.28
CA SER A 196 -1.81 -29.49 63.23
C SER A 196 -2.75 -28.48 62.56
N LEU A 197 -2.37 -27.93 61.39
CA LEU A 197 -3.28 -27.09 60.59
C LEU A 197 -4.38 -27.92 59.93
N LEU A 198 -4.08 -29.12 59.45
CA LEU A 198 -5.08 -30.03 58.89
C LEU A 198 -6.09 -30.49 59.95
N ASP A 199 -5.61 -30.81 61.16
CA ASP A 199 -6.47 -31.25 62.27
C ASP A 199 -7.50 -30.19 62.65
N GLN A 200 -7.19 -28.89 62.47
CA GLN A 200 -8.13 -27.79 62.70
C GLN A 200 -9.31 -27.75 61.71
N TYR A 201 -9.23 -28.50 60.61
CA TYR A 201 -10.29 -28.64 59.62
C TYR A 201 -11.03 -29.98 59.69
N ALA A 202 -10.69 -30.87 60.63
CA ALA A 202 -11.26 -32.23 60.69
C ALA A 202 -12.79 -32.26 60.76
N GLU A 203 -13.42 -31.26 61.39
CA GLU A 203 -14.88 -31.13 61.55
C GLU A 203 -15.52 -30.18 60.52
N ILE A 204 -14.77 -29.72 59.51
CA ILE A 204 -15.24 -28.76 58.50
C ILE A 204 -15.28 -29.47 57.14
N ASP A 205 -16.46 -29.96 56.80
CA ASP A 205 -16.75 -30.54 55.49
C ASP A 205 -17.03 -29.46 54.42
N ASP A 206 -17.27 -29.92 53.18
CA ASP A 206 -17.60 -29.05 52.04
C ASP A 206 -18.78 -28.10 52.34
N SER A 207 -19.85 -28.61 52.96
CA SER A 207 -21.05 -27.84 53.30
C SER A 207 -20.74 -26.74 54.33
N GLN A 208 -20.00 -27.08 55.38
CA GLN A 208 -19.63 -26.13 56.42
C GLN A 208 -18.64 -25.08 55.91
N LEU A 209 -17.70 -25.45 55.03
CA LEU A 209 -16.80 -24.48 54.40
C LEU A 209 -17.56 -23.52 53.47
N ARG A 210 -18.51 -24.01 52.66
CA ARG A 210 -19.39 -23.16 51.84
C ARG A 210 -20.19 -22.19 52.68
N LYS A 211 -20.77 -22.66 53.78
CA LYS A 211 -21.51 -21.79 54.72
C LYS A 211 -20.63 -20.66 55.26
N ASN A 212 -19.37 -20.96 55.60
CA ASN A 212 -18.42 -19.95 56.06
C ASN A 212 -18.02 -18.98 54.95
N LEU A 213 -17.77 -19.46 53.72
CA LEU A 213 -17.51 -18.62 52.55
C LEU A 213 -18.69 -17.68 52.24
N TYR A 214 -19.90 -18.22 52.18
CA TYR A 214 -21.10 -17.44 51.90
C TYR A 214 -21.37 -16.39 52.99
N TYR A 215 -21.14 -16.75 54.25
CA TYR A 215 -21.18 -15.79 55.34
C TYR A 215 -20.17 -14.66 55.11
N PHE A 216 -18.89 -14.99 54.86
CA PHE A 216 -17.86 -13.99 54.59
C PHE A 216 -18.22 -13.04 53.45
N VAL A 217 -18.61 -13.58 52.29
CA VAL A 217 -18.98 -12.79 51.11
C VAL A 217 -20.20 -11.91 51.38
N SER A 218 -21.21 -12.42 52.08
CA SER A 218 -22.40 -11.64 52.47
C SER A 218 -22.05 -10.41 53.32
N GLN A 219 -20.95 -10.48 54.10
CA GLN A 219 -20.50 -9.36 54.93
C GLN A 219 -19.70 -8.32 54.15
N ILE A 220 -18.93 -8.72 53.14
CA ILE A 220 -17.96 -7.81 52.48
C ILE A 220 -18.41 -7.32 51.10
N ALA A 221 -19.19 -8.11 50.34
CA ALA A 221 -19.53 -7.78 48.96
C ALA A 221 -20.45 -6.54 48.82
N PRO A 222 -21.44 -6.31 49.70
CA PRO A 222 -22.22 -5.06 49.67
C PRO A 222 -21.36 -3.82 49.90
N LEU A 223 -20.42 -3.88 50.85
CA LEU A 223 -19.48 -2.78 51.09
C LEU A 223 -18.55 -2.58 49.89
N ALA A 224 -18.03 -3.66 49.30
CA ALA A 224 -17.22 -3.55 48.10
C ALA A 224 -17.99 -2.88 46.95
N GLN A 225 -19.27 -3.22 46.77
CA GLN A 225 -20.15 -2.58 45.79
C GLN A 225 -20.30 -1.07 46.05
N GLU A 226 -20.46 -0.65 47.30
CA GLU A 226 -20.54 0.76 47.71
C GLU A 226 -19.22 1.51 47.43
N LEU A 227 -18.09 0.87 47.72
CA LEU A 227 -16.76 1.42 47.50
C LEU A 227 -16.32 1.41 46.02
N GLY A 228 -17.09 0.77 45.14
CA GLY A 228 -16.72 0.54 43.75
C GLY A 228 -15.55 -0.42 43.58
N ILE A 229 -15.37 -1.34 44.53
CA ILE A 229 -14.43 -2.46 44.45
C ILE A 229 -15.13 -3.68 43.85
N ASN A 230 -14.49 -4.28 42.86
CA ASN A 230 -14.82 -5.58 42.31
C ASN A 230 -14.02 -6.66 43.07
N LEU A 231 -14.69 -7.45 43.92
CA LEU A 231 -14.10 -8.61 44.57
C LEU A 231 -14.08 -9.79 43.61
N CYS A 232 -13.00 -10.55 43.57
CA CYS A 232 -12.89 -11.70 42.69
C CYS A 232 -12.23 -12.90 43.37
N ILE A 233 -13.01 -13.94 43.65
CA ILE A 233 -12.46 -15.15 44.27
C ILE A 233 -11.64 -15.95 43.25
N HIS A 234 -10.47 -16.43 43.66
CA HIS A 234 -9.68 -17.38 42.88
C HIS A 234 -10.25 -18.81 43.02
N PRO A 235 -10.41 -19.57 41.93
CA PRO A 235 -10.86 -20.96 41.99
C PRO A 235 -9.80 -21.86 42.62
N ASP A 236 -10.19 -23.05 43.05
CA ASP A 236 -9.28 -24.00 43.67
C ASP A 236 -8.17 -24.48 42.71
N ASP A 237 -6.92 -24.55 43.18
CA ASP A 237 -5.76 -25.02 42.39
C ASP A 237 -4.98 -26.16 43.10
N PRO A 238 -5.15 -27.43 42.71
CA PRO A 238 -6.07 -27.95 41.70
C PRO A 238 -7.53 -28.00 42.19
N PRO A 239 -8.51 -28.08 41.26
CA PRO A 239 -9.95 -28.07 41.57
C PRO A 239 -10.47 -29.45 42.02
N ARG A 240 -9.91 -29.95 43.12
CA ARG A 240 -10.25 -31.23 43.78
C ARG A 240 -9.76 -31.25 45.22
N SER A 241 -10.49 -31.90 46.11
CA SER A 241 -10.09 -32.07 47.51
C SER A 241 -8.70 -32.69 47.65
N LEU A 242 -7.92 -32.19 48.60
CA LEU A 242 -6.55 -32.63 48.89
C LEU A 242 -6.38 -32.74 50.40
N LEU A 243 -5.74 -33.81 50.89
CA LEU A 243 -5.41 -33.98 52.31
C LEU A 243 -6.64 -33.92 53.25
N GLY A 244 -7.81 -34.38 52.78
CA GLY A 244 -9.08 -34.27 53.49
C GLY A 244 -9.70 -32.86 53.50
N LEU A 245 -9.06 -31.86 52.89
CA LEU A 245 -9.56 -30.49 52.82
C LEU A 245 -10.52 -30.31 51.64
N PRO A 246 -11.71 -29.70 51.85
CA PRO A 246 -12.65 -29.44 50.78
C PRO A 246 -12.20 -28.32 49.84
N ARG A 247 -12.57 -28.44 48.55
CA ARG A 247 -12.38 -27.45 47.49
C ARG A 247 -13.76 -27.02 46.96
N VAL A 248 -14.18 -25.80 47.29
CA VAL A 248 -15.58 -25.33 47.15
C VAL A 248 -15.80 -24.33 46.01
N VAL A 249 -14.78 -24.08 45.20
CA VAL A 249 -14.76 -23.16 44.05
C VAL A 249 -14.04 -23.83 42.87
N SER A 250 -14.58 -24.96 42.41
CA SER A 250 -13.91 -25.85 41.45
C SER A 250 -14.68 -26.02 40.12
N THR A 251 -15.99 -25.76 40.14
CA THR A 251 -16.93 -26.03 39.05
C THR A 251 -17.81 -24.81 38.76
N GLU A 252 -18.53 -24.87 37.64
CA GLU A 252 -19.54 -23.86 37.33
C GLU A 252 -20.67 -23.78 38.36
N SER A 253 -21.12 -24.92 38.90
CA SER A 253 -22.16 -24.94 39.93
C SER A 253 -21.70 -24.22 41.21
N ASP A 254 -20.41 -24.30 41.54
CA ASP A 254 -19.85 -23.57 42.68
C ASP A 254 -19.94 -22.05 42.46
N PHE A 255 -19.63 -21.58 41.25
CA PHE A 255 -19.79 -20.16 40.89
C PHE A 255 -21.26 -19.73 40.97
N GLU A 256 -22.18 -20.52 40.45
CA GLU A 256 -23.61 -20.21 40.52
C GLU A 256 -24.08 -20.04 41.97
N GLN A 257 -23.77 -21.00 42.84
CA GLN A 257 -24.15 -20.95 44.24
C GLN A 257 -23.50 -19.78 44.98
N LEU A 258 -22.23 -19.48 44.69
CA LEU A 258 -21.52 -18.34 45.29
C LEU A 258 -22.14 -17.00 44.87
N MET A 259 -22.54 -16.85 43.60
CA MET A 259 -23.20 -15.64 43.13
C MET A 259 -24.59 -15.49 43.77
N GLN A 260 -25.32 -16.60 43.96
CA GLN A 260 -26.62 -16.61 44.65
C GLN A 260 -26.51 -16.27 46.14
N ALA A 261 -25.41 -16.65 46.79
CA ALA A 261 -25.18 -16.34 48.21
C ALA A 261 -25.12 -14.83 48.50
N CYS A 262 -24.69 -14.02 47.54
CA CYS A 262 -24.77 -12.57 47.59
C CYS A 262 -24.82 -11.99 46.17
N ASP A 263 -26.04 -11.72 45.69
CA ASP A 263 -26.27 -11.27 44.31
C ASP A 263 -26.04 -9.75 44.14
N VAL A 264 -24.79 -9.34 44.32
CA VAL A 264 -24.29 -8.01 43.94
C VAL A 264 -23.17 -8.19 42.94
N ARG A 265 -23.04 -7.27 41.98
CA ARG A 265 -22.02 -7.40 40.93
C ARG A 265 -20.60 -7.42 41.47
N ALA A 266 -20.35 -6.71 42.56
CA ALA A 266 -19.05 -6.72 43.25
C ALA A 266 -18.63 -8.10 43.76
N ASN A 267 -19.56 -9.03 44.01
CA ASN A 267 -19.25 -10.44 44.25
C ASN A 267 -18.93 -11.08 42.90
N GLY A 268 -17.66 -11.36 42.63
CA GLY A 268 -17.26 -11.88 41.33
C GLY A 268 -16.11 -12.88 41.38
N ILE A 269 -15.56 -13.14 40.19
CA ILE A 269 -14.74 -14.30 39.88
C ILE A 269 -13.39 -13.84 39.33
N THR A 270 -12.31 -14.44 39.85
CA THR A 270 -11.01 -14.48 39.16
C THR A 270 -11.05 -15.69 38.24
N PHE A 271 -11.18 -15.48 36.94
CA PHE A 271 -11.30 -16.58 36.00
C PHE A 271 -9.93 -17.16 35.67
N CYS A 272 -9.49 -18.15 36.45
CA CYS A 272 -8.22 -18.84 36.23
C CYS A 272 -8.42 -20.06 35.34
N THR A 273 -8.07 -19.88 34.06
CA THR A 273 -8.17 -20.90 33.01
C THR A 273 -7.35 -22.15 33.32
N GLY A 274 -6.18 -22.00 33.93
CA GLY A 274 -5.34 -23.13 34.29
C GLY A 274 -5.86 -23.96 35.45
N SER A 275 -6.47 -23.33 36.46
CA SER A 275 -7.05 -24.05 37.60
C SER A 275 -8.30 -24.80 37.16
N LEU A 276 -9.27 -24.07 36.60
CA LEU A 276 -10.55 -24.66 36.16
C LEU A 276 -10.35 -25.68 35.04
N GLY A 277 -9.38 -25.46 34.14
CA GLY A 277 -9.05 -26.33 33.02
C GLY A 277 -8.34 -27.64 33.37
N VAL A 278 -7.94 -27.85 34.63
CA VAL A 278 -7.49 -29.18 35.10
C VAL A 278 -8.65 -30.18 35.07
N ARG A 279 -9.90 -29.72 35.10
CA ARG A 279 -11.06 -30.59 34.90
C ARG A 279 -11.52 -30.52 33.45
N GLU A 280 -11.77 -31.68 32.86
CA GLU A 280 -12.28 -31.79 31.49
C GLU A 280 -13.77 -31.45 31.37
N ASP A 281 -14.52 -31.53 32.47
CA ASP A 281 -15.96 -31.28 32.52
C ASP A 281 -16.33 -29.79 32.62
N ASN A 282 -15.35 -28.91 32.81
CA ASN A 282 -15.56 -27.46 32.82
C ASN A 282 -15.50 -26.87 31.39
N ASP A 283 -16.64 -26.38 30.90
CA ASP A 283 -16.73 -25.59 29.67
C ASP A 283 -16.30 -24.13 29.90
N LEU A 284 -14.99 -23.88 29.87
CA LEU A 284 -14.44 -22.57 30.25
C LEU A 284 -14.97 -21.41 29.41
N ALA A 285 -15.12 -21.59 28.10
CA ALA A 285 -15.61 -20.53 27.22
C ALA A 285 -17.09 -20.24 27.49
N GLY A 286 -17.93 -21.27 27.64
CA GLY A 286 -19.33 -21.09 27.97
C GLY A 286 -19.54 -20.52 29.38
N MET A 287 -18.71 -20.90 30.35
CA MET A 287 -18.72 -20.30 31.69
C MET A 287 -18.47 -18.78 31.61
N ILE A 288 -17.54 -18.33 30.75
CA ILE A 288 -17.32 -16.88 30.53
C ILE A 288 -18.54 -16.23 29.88
N GLU A 289 -19.20 -16.90 28.92
CA GLU A 289 -20.43 -16.36 28.30
C GLU A 289 -21.59 -16.22 29.31
N ARG A 290 -21.68 -17.12 30.29
CA ARG A 290 -22.76 -17.12 31.32
C ARG A 290 -22.45 -16.22 32.51
N PHE A 291 -21.20 -16.18 32.96
CA PHE A 291 -20.76 -15.43 34.14
C PHE A 291 -19.95 -14.18 33.81
N GLY A 292 -19.87 -13.78 32.54
CA GLY A 292 -19.01 -12.69 32.07
C GLY A 292 -19.15 -11.40 32.86
N ASP A 293 -20.36 -10.99 33.25
CA ASP A 293 -20.59 -9.78 34.06
C ASP A 293 -20.01 -9.85 35.49
N ARG A 294 -19.76 -11.06 35.99
CA ARG A 294 -19.19 -11.37 37.30
C ARG A 294 -17.69 -11.67 37.25
N VAL A 295 -17.09 -11.78 36.06
CA VAL A 295 -15.62 -11.92 35.93
C VAL A 295 -14.97 -10.55 36.10
N HIS A 296 -14.08 -10.39 37.08
CA HIS A 296 -13.41 -9.10 37.35
C HIS A 296 -11.89 -9.15 37.21
N PHE A 297 -11.33 -10.35 37.11
CA PHE A 297 -9.91 -10.57 36.91
C PHE A 297 -9.69 -11.89 36.19
N VAL A 298 -8.68 -11.99 35.33
CA VAL A 298 -8.45 -13.17 34.50
C VAL A 298 -7.00 -13.64 34.64
N HIS A 299 -6.82 -14.94 34.86
CA HIS A 299 -5.53 -15.59 34.63
C HIS A 299 -5.62 -16.42 33.36
N LEU A 300 -4.77 -16.08 32.40
CA LEU A 300 -4.65 -16.81 31.15
C LEU A 300 -3.39 -17.66 31.23
N ARG A 301 -3.60 -18.96 31.43
CA ARG A 301 -2.60 -20.03 31.39
C ARG A 301 -3.29 -21.32 30.95
N THR A 302 -2.52 -22.36 30.66
CA THR A 302 -3.13 -23.65 30.31
C THR A 302 -2.30 -24.80 30.85
N THR A 303 -2.98 -25.88 31.19
CA THR A 303 -2.38 -27.13 31.62
C THR A 303 -2.56 -28.20 30.56
N LYS A 304 -1.73 -29.23 30.60
CA LYS A 304 -1.89 -30.47 29.85
C LYS A 304 -2.11 -31.61 30.83
N ARG A 305 -3.26 -32.27 30.73
CA ARG A 305 -3.61 -33.48 31.47
C ARG A 305 -2.90 -34.66 30.84
N GLU A 306 -2.39 -35.55 31.68
CA GLU A 306 -1.81 -36.81 31.22
C GLU A 306 -2.91 -37.86 31.12
N GLU A 307 -3.12 -38.35 29.90
CA GLU A 307 -4.22 -39.26 29.54
C GLU A 307 -4.30 -40.48 30.47
N GLY A 308 -5.53 -40.79 30.92
CA GLY A 308 -5.79 -41.92 31.82
C GLY A 308 -5.29 -41.73 33.26
N THR A 309 -4.80 -40.54 33.62
CA THR A 309 -4.31 -40.24 34.98
C THR A 309 -4.96 -38.99 35.56
N ARG A 310 -4.66 -38.72 36.83
CA ARG A 310 -5.00 -37.46 37.51
C ARG A 310 -3.90 -36.40 37.42
N ASN A 311 -2.84 -36.66 36.67
CA ASN A 311 -1.67 -35.80 36.57
C ASN A 311 -1.89 -34.68 35.55
N PHE A 312 -1.18 -33.58 35.74
CA PHE A 312 -1.11 -32.50 34.77
C PHE A 312 0.17 -31.69 34.93
N HIS A 313 0.59 -30.99 33.89
CA HIS A 313 1.67 -30.00 33.96
C HIS A 313 1.24 -28.71 33.26
N GLU A 314 1.89 -27.57 33.57
CA GLU A 314 1.64 -26.35 32.80
C GLU A 314 2.16 -26.55 31.37
N ALA A 315 1.46 -25.97 30.41
CA ALA A 315 1.73 -26.09 29.00
C ALA A 315 1.95 -24.70 28.35
N PRO A 316 2.51 -24.64 27.12
CA PRO A 316 2.57 -23.39 26.37
C PRO A 316 1.16 -22.80 26.23
N HIS A 317 1.01 -21.47 26.35
CA HIS A 317 -0.30 -20.83 26.56
C HIS A 317 -1.32 -21.04 25.42
N LEU A 318 -0.84 -21.36 24.22
CA LEU A 318 -1.68 -21.69 23.05
C LEU A 318 -1.73 -23.18 22.72
N ASN A 319 -1.07 -24.05 23.49
CA ASN A 319 -0.90 -25.47 23.19
C ASN A 319 -1.04 -26.37 24.43
N GLY A 320 -2.08 -26.12 25.23
CA GLY A 320 -2.53 -27.01 26.31
C GLY A 320 -3.94 -27.53 26.04
N ASP A 321 -4.65 -27.95 27.09
CA ASP A 321 -6.01 -28.48 26.98
C ASP A 321 -7.10 -27.40 27.02
N VAL A 322 -6.74 -26.15 27.33
CA VAL A 322 -7.68 -25.02 27.27
C VAL A 322 -7.68 -24.47 25.85
N ASP A 323 -8.87 -24.40 25.23
CA ASP A 323 -9.05 -23.65 23.98
C ASP A 323 -8.93 -22.15 24.25
N MET A 324 -7.69 -21.66 24.21
CA MET A 324 -7.37 -20.27 24.48
C MET A 324 -8.01 -19.32 23.47
N TYR A 325 -8.24 -19.75 22.22
CA TYR A 325 -8.95 -18.96 21.23
C TYR A 325 -10.42 -18.75 21.66
N ALA A 326 -11.12 -19.81 22.04
CA ALA A 326 -12.51 -19.72 22.48
C ALA A 326 -12.65 -18.86 23.74
N VAL A 327 -11.74 -19.03 24.71
CA VAL A 327 -11.71 -18.24 25.95
C VAL A 327 -11.46 -16.75 25.67
N VAL A 328 -10.41 -16.39 24.94
CA VAL A 328 -10.09 -14.98 24.64
C VAL A 328 -11.21 -14.35 23.81
N LYS A 329 -11.81 -15.09 22.88
CA LYS A 329 -12.97 -14.63 22.12
C LYS A 329 -14.18 -14.34 23.02
N ALA A 330 -14.47 -15.20 23.99
CA ALA A 330 -15.56 -14.99 24.95
C ALA A 330 -15.31 -13.76 25.82
N LEU A 331 -14.08 -13.56 26.30
CA LEU A 331 -13.67 -12.37 27.07
C LEU A 331 -13.83 -11.09 26.25
N LEU A 332 -13.33 -11.06 25.01
CA LEU A 332 -13.48 -9.90 24.12
C LEU A 332 -14.94 -9.58 23.80
N LYS A 333 -15.80 -10.59 23.64
CA LYS A 333 -17.25 -10.36 23.49
C LYS A 333 -17.82 -9.69 24.74
N GLU A 334 -17.41 -10.13 25.92
CA GLU A 334 -17.86 -9.57 27.19
C GLU A 334 -17.39 -8.12 27.39
N GLU A 335 -16.12 -7.81 27.11
CA GLU A 335 -15.62 -6.42 27.15
C GLU A 335 -16.38 -5.51 26.17
N ASN A 336 -16.65 -5.99 24.95
CA ASN A 336 -17.45 -5.26 23.97
C ASN A 336 -18.90 -5.05 24.44
N ARG A 337 -19.52 -6.05 25.08
CA ARG A 337 -20.86 -5.94 25.68
C ARG A 337 -20.86 -4.88 26.78
N ARG A 338 -19.90 -4.92 27.70
CA ARG A 338 -19.73 -3.92 28.78
C ARG A 338 -19.56 -2.52 28.21
N LYS A 339 -18.71 -2.37 27.19
CA LYS A 339 -18.48 -1.09 26.50
C LYS A 339 -19.75 -0.57 25.85
N ALA A 340 -20.51 -1.42 25.15
CA ALA A 340 -21.78 -1.05 24.52
C ALA A 340 -22.86 -0.69 25.55
N ALA A 341 -22.84 -1.32 26.73
CA ALA A 341 -23.72 -1.02 27.84
C ALA A 341 -23.28 0.19 28.69
N GLY A 342 -22.16 0.85 28.34
CA GLY A 342 -21.71 2.08 28.98
C GLY A 342 -20.98 1.90 30.32
N TYR A 343 -20.48 0.69 30.62
CA TYR A 343 -19.67 0.47 31.81
C TYR A 343 -18.34 1.22 31.68
N SER A 344 -17.96 1.97 32.72
CA SER A 344 -16.67 2.68 32.78
C SER A 344 -15.48 1.72 32.89
N GLU A 345 -15.69 0.55 33.47
CA GLU A 345 -14.70 -0.52 33.66
C GLU A 345 -15.04 -1.70 32.74
N PHE A 346 -15.04 -1.44 31.43
CA PHE A 346 -15.34 -2.46 30.44
C PHE A 346 -14.16 -3.41 30.18
N GLU A 347 -12.91 -2.97 30.43
CA GLU A 347 -11.71 -3.77 30.27
C GLU A 347 -11.52 -4.73 31.47
N LEU A 348 -11.18 -5.97 31.17
CA LEU A 348 -10.89 -7.01 32.14
C LEU A 348 -9.38 -7.07 32.41
N PRO A 349 -8.91 -6.79 33.64
CA PRO A 349 -7.50 -6.98 33.94
C PRO A 349 -7.14 -8.45 33.77
N MET A 350 -6.05 -8.72 33.08
CA MET A 350 -5.53 -10.07 32.85
C MET A 350 -4.05 -10.16 33.24
N ARG A 351 -3.62 -11.33 33.73
CA ARG A 351 -2.19 -11.68 33.82
C ARG A 351 -1.88 -12.97 33.05
N PRO A 352 -0.74 -13.04 32.32
CA PRO A 352 -0.21 -14.32 31.86
C PRO A 352 0.29 -15.04 33.10
N ASP A 353 -0.20 -16.26 33.32
CA ASP A 353 0.08 -16.98 34.55
C ASP A 353 0.87 -18.26 34.28
N HIS A 354 1.72 -18.65 35.23
CA HIS A 354 2.53 -19.86 35.15
C HIS A 354 3.34 -20.03 33.83
N GLY A 355 4.14 -19.02 33.45
CA GLY A 355 5.03 -19.10 32.29
C GLY A 355 6.25 -20.01 32.51
N PHE A 356 6.76 -20.66 31.46
CA PHE A 356 7.90 -21.58 31.55
C PHE A 356 9.20 -20.88 31.99
N GLN A 357 10.06 -21.57 32.73
CA GLN A 357 11.44 -21.12 32.89
C GLN A 357 12.25 -21.56 31.67
N MET A 358 12.79 -20.60 30.93
CA MET A 358 13.44 -20.86 29.64
C MET A 358 14.50 -19.80 29.33
N LEU A 359 15.41 -20.11 28.40
CA LEU A 359 16.49 -19.21 27.99
C LEU A 359 17.27 -18.72 29.22
N ASP A 360 17.58 -17.43 29.30
CA ASP A 360 18.35 -16.83 30.40
C ASP A 360 17.67 -16.99 31.78
N ASP A 361 16.36 -17.25 31.84
CA ASP A 361 15.69 -17.54 33.11
C ASP A 361 16.18 -18.85 33.75
N LEU A 362 16.68 -19.82 32.97
CA LEU A 362 17.23 -21.08 33.48
C LEU A 362 18.48 -20.88 34.36
N HIS A 363 19.15 -19.74 34.21
CA HIS A 363 20.35 -19.38 34.98
C HIS A 363 20.06 -18.39 36.11
N LYS A 364 18.80 -17.96 36.27
CA LYS A 364 18.35 -17.06 37.34
C LYS A 364 17.63 -17.84 38.44
N LYS A 365 17.66 -17.30 39.65
CA LYS A 365 16.86 -17.82 40.77
C LYS A 365 15.40 -17.38 40.63
N THR A 366 14.69 -18.00 39.70
CA THR A 366 13.25 -17.81 39.48
C THR A 366 12.55 -19.16 39.49
N TYR A 367 11.32 -19.23 40.00
CA TYR A 367 10.51 -20.44 39.90
C TYR A 367 9.87 -20.54 38.50
N PRO A 368 9.80 -21.74 37.90
CA PRO A 368 8.90 -22.00 36.80
C PRO A 368 7.49 -21.53 37.18
N GLY A 369 6.92 -20.71 36.32
CA GLY A 369 5.65 -20.03 36.52
C GLY A 369 5.75 -18.51 36.64
N TYR A 370 6.81 -18.00 37.27
CA TYR A 370 6.99 -16.57 37.57
C TYR A 370 8.27 -15.97 36.97
N SER A 371 8.92 -16.70 36.06
CA SER A 371 10.07 -16.25 35.28
C SER A 371 9.72 -15.02 34.39
N ALA A 372 10.71 -14.21 34.04
CA ALA A 372 10.47 -12.99 33.26
C ALA A 372 10.19 -13.31 31.78
N ILE A 373 11.06 -14.11 31.15
CA ILE A 373 11.00 -14.47 29.73
C ILE A 373 9.81 -15.39 29.46
N GLY A 374 9.54 -16.34 30.34
CA GLY A 374 8.38 -17.22 30.23
C GLY A 374 7.07 -16.45 30.16
N ARG A 375 6.88 -15.51 31.08
CA ARG A 375 5.69 -14.66 31.13
C ARG A 375 5.64 -13.62 30.01
N LEU A 376 6.81 -13.14 29.54
CA LEU A 376 6.91 -12.30 28.35
C LEU A 376 6.42 -13.03 27.09
N LYS A 377 6.89 -14.26 26.86
CA LYS A 377 6.47 -15.10 25.73
C LYS A 377 4.96 -15.34 25.76
N ALA A 378 4.45 -15.74 26.92
CA ALA A 378 3.02 -15.92 27.15
C ALA A 378 2.20 -14.65 26.82
N LEU A 379 2.65 -13.48 27.29
CA LEU A 379 1.98 -12.22 27.02
C LEU A 379 1.98 -11.86 25.52
N ALA A 380 3.09 -12.11 24.83
CA ALA A 380 3.19 -11.88 23.39
C ALA A 380 2.23 -12.78 22.60
N GLU A 381 2.14 -14.07 22.96
CA GLU A 381 1.21 -15.03 22.35
C GLU A 381 -0.25 -14.60 22.55
N LEU A 382 -0.63 -14.27 23.79
CA LEU A 382 -1.99 -13.87 24.14
C LEU A 382 -2.40 -12.56 23.45
N ARG A 383 -1.51 -11.55 23.40
CA ARG A 383 -1.79 -10.28 22.70
C ARG A 383 -1.92 -10.45 21.19
N GLY A 384 -1.10 -11.33 20.60
CA GLY A 384 -1.21 -11.66 19.19
C GLY A 384 -2.56 -12.30 18.86
N LEU A 385 -2.98 -13.26 19.70
CA LEU A 385 -4.28 -13.93 19.59
C LEU A 385 -5.44 -12.94 19.74
N GLU A 386 -5.42 -12.13 20.80
CA GLU A 386 -6.41 -11.09 21.09
C GLU A 386 -6.57 -10.11 19.91
N MET A 387 -5.45 -9.59 19.40
CA MET A 387 -5.44 -8.67 18.26
C MET A 387 -6.02 -9.29 16.99
N GLY A 388 -5.66 -10.55 16.71
CA GLY A 388 -6.19 -11.29 15.57
C GLY A 388 -7.70 -11.50 15.65
N ILE A 389 -8.22 -11.89 16.82
CA ILE A 389 -9.65 -12.06 17.07
C ILE A 389 -10.38 -10.71 16.94
N SER A 390 -9.88 -9.67 17.60
CA SER A 390 -10.49 -8.33 17.61
C SER A 390 -10.63 -7.74 16.21
N ARG A 391 -9.57 -7.80 15.39
CA ARG A 391 -9.62 -7.34 13.99
C ARG A 391 -10.57 -8.19 13.13
N SER A 392 -10.61 -9.50 13.35
CA SER A 392 -11.48 -10.41 12.60
C SER A 392 -12.97 -10.18 12.93
N LEU A 393 -13.30 -9.87 14.19
CA LEU A 393 -14.67 -9.53 14.60
C LEU A 393 -15.13 -8.19 13.98
N GLN A 394 -14.24 -7.19 13.87
CA GLN A 394 -14.53 -5.93 13.18
C GLN A 394 -14.80 -6.14 11.69
N LEU A 395 -14.00 -6.99 11.02
CA LEU A 395 -14.20 -7.38 9.62
C LEU A 395 -15.54 -8.08 9.38
N LEU A 396 -15.99 -8.95 10.29
CA LEU A 396 -17.28 -9.63 10.17
C LEU A 396 -18.47 -8.67 10.33
N PHE A 397 -18.35 -7.67 11.21
CA PHE A 397 -19.37 -6.63 11.41
C PHE A 397 -19.48 -5.69 10.20
N LEU A 398 -18.34 -5.37 9.56
CA LEU A 398 -18.27 -4.67 8.29
C LEU A 398 -18.92 -5.49 7.16
N LEU A 399 -18.66 -6.80 7.09
CA LEU A 399 -19.26 -7.70 6.10
C LEU A 399 -20.77 -7.84 6.25
N LEU A 400 -21.31 -7.92 7.47
CA LEU A 400 -22.76 -8.01 7.73
C LEU A 400 -23.53 -6.73 7.36
N PHE A 401 -22.93 -5.55 7.55
CA PHE A 401 -23.50 -4.28 7.04
C PHE A 401 -23.42 -4.15 5.51
N SER A 402 -22.53 -4.90 4.85
CA SER A 402 -22.40 -4.87 3.39
C SER A 402 -23.51 -5.64 2.65
N PHE A 403 -24.30 -6.47 3.36
CA PHE A 403 -25.36 -7.27 2.74
C PHE A 403 -26.72 -6.56 2.64
N PHE A 404 -26.96 -5.47 3.39
CA PHE A 404 -28.23 -4.73 3.36
C PHE A 404 -28.15 -3.29 2.85
N ALA A 405 -26.94 -2.76 2.61
CA ALA A 405 -26.77 -1.57 1.81
C ALA A 405 -26.50 -1.98 0.36
N LEU A 406 -27.32 -1.51 -0.59
CA LEU A 406 -26.91 -1.49 -2.01
C LEU A 406 -25.51 -0.86 -2.05
N PRO A 407 -24.49 -1.54 -2.61
CA PRO A 407 -23.14 -1.04 -2.57
C PRO A 407 -23.07 0.14 -3.53
N VAL A 408 -23.09 1.36 -3.01
CA VAL A 408 -22.45 2.47 -3.71
C VAL A 408 -20.96 2.16 -3.59
N LYS A 409 -20.41 1.38 -4.54
CA LYS A 409 -18.97 1.23 -4.66
C LYS A 409 -18.42 2.60 -5.05
N ALA A 410 -17.69 3.24 -4.14
CA ALA A 410 -16.90 4.42 -4.46
C ALA A 410 -15.96 4.09 -5.64
N ASP A 411 -15.74 5.06 -6.53
CA ASP A 411 -14.90 4.87 -7.70
C ASP A 411 -13.42 5.00 -7.34
N ASP A 412 -12.73 3.86 -7.25
CA ASP A 412 -11.29 3.77 -6.95
C ASP A 412 -10.37 4.07 -8.15
N GLY A 413 -10.94 4.45 -9.30
CA GLY A 413 -10.21 4.79 -10.52
C GLY A 413 -9.66 3.61 -11.31
N TYR A 414 -9.86 2.37 -10.86
CA TYR A 414 -9.34 1.18 -11.56
C TYR A 414 -9.93 0.99 -12.95
N ARG A 415 -11.17 1.43 -13.17
CA ARG A 415 -11.88 1.25 -14.46
C ARG A 415 -11.50 2.31 -15.50
N LEU A 416 -10.69 3.31 -15.12
CA LEU A 416 -10.29 4.42 -15.98
C LEU A 416 -11.54 5.06 -16.64
N TRP A 417 -11.44 5.37 -17.93
CA TRP A 417 -12.56 5.86 -18.74
C TRP A 417 -13.50 4.75 -19.23
N LEU A 418 -13.20 3.46 -19.01
CA LEU A 418 -14.10 2.34 -19.36
C LEU A 418 -15.13 2.06 -18.24
N LYS A 419 -15.65 3.15 -17.67
CA LYS A 419 -16.63 3.19 -16.60
C LYS A 419 -18.04 3.04 -17.18
N TYR A 420 -18.41 1.79 -17.46
CA TYR A 420 -19.72 1.39 -17.97
C TYR A 420 -20.81 1.44 -16.89
N ASP A 421 -20.92 2.56 -16.18
CA ASP A 421 -21.98 2.76 -15.19
C ASP A 421 -23.31 3.04 -15.87
N LEU A 422 -24.39 2.63 -15.22
CA LEU A 422 -25.75 2.83 -15.71
C LEU A 422 -25.99 4.30 -16.09
N LEU A 423 -26.43 4.54 -17.33
CA LEU A 423 -26.75 5.89 -17.79
C LEU A 423 -27.87 6.49 -16.93
N LYS A 424 -27.60 7.65 -16.32
CA LYS A 424 -28.55 8.36 -15.44
C LYS A 424 -29.72 8.97 -16.21
N ASP A 425 -29.51 9.41 -17.45
CA ASP A 425 -30.59 9.87 -18.34
C ASP A 425 -31.45 8.67 -18.77
N GLU A 426 -32.63 8.54 -18.14
CA GLU A 426 -33.54 7.43 -18.36
C GLU A 426 -34.13 7.41 -19.77
N GLN A 427 -34.41 8.58 -20.36
CA GLN A 427 -35.01 8.66 -21.70
C GLN A 427 -34.01 8.23 -22.76
N LEU A 428 -32.76 8.69 -22.64
CA LEU A 428 -31.68 8.28 -23.51
C LEU A 428 -31.37 6.78 -23.34
N ARG A 429 -31.32 6.29 -22.10
CA ARG A 429 -31.12 4.87 -21.80
C ARG A 429 -32.20 3.98 -22.42
N LYS A 430 -33.49 4.35 -22.29
CA LYS A 430 -34.61 3.63 -22.93
C LYS A 430 -34.50 3.64 -24.45
N THR A 431 -34.07 4.77 -25.03
CA THR A 431 -33.84 4.90 -26.48
C THR A 431 -32.74 3.95 -26.97
N TYR A 432 -31.61 3.86 -26.26
CA TYR A 432 -30.56 2.90 -26.60
C TYR A 432 -31.00 1.45 -26.40
N ALA A 433 -31.65 1.13 -25.27
CA ALA A 433 -32.09 -0.23 -24.93
C ALA A 433 -33.17 -0.79 -25.88
N SER A 434 -33.97 0.09 -26.48
CA SER A 434 -34.94 -0.27 -27.53
C SER A 434 -34.31 -0.37 -28.92
N THR A 435 -33.20 0.33 -29.16
CA THR A 435 -32.45 0.27 -30.43
C THR A 435 -31.56 -0.97 -30.50
N ILE A 436 -31.01 -1.43 -29.37
CA ILE A 436 -29.99 -2.49 -29.29
C ILE A 436 -30.56 -3.72 -28.56
N SER A 437 -30.81 -4.79 -29.31
CA SER A 437 -31.42 -6.04 -28.83
C SER A 437 -30.48 -7.24 -28.85
N SER A 438 -29.52 -7.27 -29.78
CA SER A 438 -28.49 -8.31 -29.88
C SER A 438 -27.19 -7.76 -30.48
N ILE A 439 -26.09 -8.48 -30.24
CA ILE A 439 -24.82 -8.31 -30.95
C ILE A 439 -24.69 -9.50 -31.91
N VAL A 440 -24.31 -9.23 -33.16
CA VAL A 440 -24.08 -10.23 -34.21
C VAL A 440 -22.67 -10.00 -34.74
N TYR A 441 -21.91 -11.08 -34.97
CA TYR A 441 -20.68 -11.02 -35.72
C TYR A 441 -20.80 -11.90 -36.97
N GLU A 442 -20.23 -11.43 -38.07
CA GLU A 442 -20.19 -12.16 -39.34
C GLU A 442 -18.82 -12.85 -39.53
N GLY A 443 -18.82 -14.11 -39.93
CA GLY A 443 -17.61 -14.88 -40.20
C GLY A 443 -17.04 -15.60 -38.98
N GLU A 444 -15.75 -15.91 -39.01
CA GLU A 444 -15.06 -16.65 -37.95
C GLU A 444 -14.85 -15.79 -36.70
N LYS A 445 -15.07 -16.39 -35.52
CA LYS A 445 -14.83 -15.74 -34.23
C LYS A 445 -13.34 -15.79 -33.87
N SER A 446 -12.54 -14.91 -34.48
CA SER A 446 -11.14 -14.73 -34.09
C SER A 446 -11.03 -14.23 -32.63
N PRO A 447 -9.87 -14.38 -31.96
CA PRO A 447 -9.66 -13.85 -30.61
C PRO A 447 -9.95 -12.34 -30.50
N VAL A 448 -9.71 -11.58 -31.56
CA VAL A 448 -9.98 -10.13 -31.61
C VAL A 448 -11.50 -9.85 -31.68
N ILE A 449 -12.24 -10.59 -32.51
CA ILE A 449 -13.71 -10.51 -32.55
C ILE A 449 -14.31 -10.94 -31.21
N GLN A 450 -13.74 -11.95 -30.56
CA GLN A 450 -14.14 -12.33 -29.22
C GLN A 450 -13.98 -11.16 -28.24
N SER A 451 -12.81 -10.51 -28.19
CA SER A 451 -12.59 -9.33 -27.35
C SER A 451 -13.57 -8.19 -27.66
N ALA A 452 -13.86 -7.92 -28.95
CA ALA A 452 -14.83 -6.90 -29.35
C ALA A 452 -16.26 -7.21 -28.86
N THR A 453 -16.71 -8.46 -29.02
CA THR A 453 -18.04 -8.89 -28.56
C THR A 453 -18.17 -8.91 -27.04
N GLU A 454 -17.14 -9.39 -26.32
CA GLU A 454 -17.10 -9.37 -24.84
C GLU A 454 -17.17 -7.93 -24.32
N GLU A 455 -16.42 -7.00 -24.92
CA GLU A 455 -16.41 -5.61 -24.50
C GLU A 455 -17.75 -4.91 -24.76
N LEU A 456 -18.39 -5.16 -25.91
CA LEU A 456 -19.74 -4.67 -26.19
C LEU A 456 -20.77 -5.23 -25.20
N GLN A 457 -20.71 -6.52 -24.89
CA GLN A 457 -21.61 -7.12 -23.90
C GLN A 457 -21.40 -6.50 -22.52
N LEU A 458 -20.15 -6.36 -22.07
CA LEU A 458 -19.80 -5.74 -20.80
C LEU A 458 -20.29 -4.29 -20.74
N GLY A 459 -19.98 -3.50 -21.77
CA GLY A 459 -20.32 -2.09 -21.85
C GLY A 459 -21.81 -1.84 -21.91
N LEU A 460 -22.54 -2.56 -22.77
CA LEU A 460 -23.98 -2.39 -22.90
C LEU A 460 -24.74 -2.90 -21.67
N LYS A 461 -24.29 -4.00 -21.06
CA LYS A 461 -24.86 -4.48 -19.79
C LYS A 461 -24.78 -3.41 -18.71
N GLY A 462 -23.62 -2.79 -18.55
CA GLY A 462 -23.40 -1.73 -17.58
C GLY A 462 -24.19 -0.45 -17.89
N LEU A 463 -23.98 0.11 -19.10
CA LEU A 463 -24.58 1.40 -19.51
C LEU A 463 -26.12 1.35 -19.59
N LEU A 464 -26.69 0.21 -20.02
CA LEU A 464 -28.14 0.08 -20.26
C LEU A 464 -28.88 -0.69 -19.16
N GLY A 465 -28.17 -1.40 -18.28
CA GLY A 465 -28.76 -2.24 -17.24
C GLY A 465 -29.46 -3.50 -17.78
N LYS A 466 -29.10 -3.94 -18.99
CA LYS A 466 -29.74 -5.06 -19.70
C LYS A 466 -28.69 -5.95 -20.35
N GLU A 467 -28.81 -7.26 -20.18
CA GLU A 467 -27.97 -8.22 -20.91
C GLU A 467 -28.33 -8.26 -22.39
N ILE A 468 -27.31 -8.13 -23.24
CA ILE A 468 -27.44 -8.18 -24.69
C ILE A 468 -26.95 -9.54 -25.20
N SER A 469 -27.85 -10.27 -25.85
CA SER A 469 -27.55 -11.60 -26.40
C SER A 469 -26.57 -11.52 -27.57
N LEU A 470 -25.61 -12.45 -27.61
CA LEU A 470 -24.70 -12.65 -28.74
C LEU A 470 -25.30 -13.69 -29.69
N LYS A 471 -25.34 -13.40 -30.99
CA LYS A 471 -25.89 -14.29 -32.03
C LYS A 471 -24.91 -14.44 -33.19
N HIS A 472 -24.96 -15.59 -33.86
CA HIS A 472 -24.05 -15.95 -34.97
C HIS A 472 -24.66 -15.72 -36.36
N THR A 473 -25.98 -15.62 -36.50
CA THR A 473 -26.65 -15.54 -37.82
C THR A 473 -27.62 -14.36 -37.91
N ASN A 474 -27.59 -13.67 -39.06
CA ASN A 474 -28.44 -12.54 -39.39
C ASN A 474 -29.93 -12.92 -39.42
N THR A 475 -30.62 -12.77 -38.30
CA THR A 475 -32.09 -12.63 -38.32
C THR A 475 -32.41 -11.16 -38.56
N THR A 476 -32.78 -10.82 -39.80
CA THR A 476 -32.78 -9.48 -40.39
C THR A 476 -33.82 -8.45 -39.87
N ASN A 477 -34.48 -8.66 -38.73
CA ASN A 477 -35.60 -7.79 -38.31
C ASN A 477 -35.55 -7.24 -36.87
N LEU A 478 -34.47 -7.45 -36.12
CA LEU A 478 -34.34 -7.03 -34.72
C LEU A 478 -33.15 -6.07 -34.58
N GLY A 479 -33.35 -4.86 -34.02
CA GLY A 479 -32.31 -3.83 -33.91
C GLY A 479 -31.04 -4.36 -33.23
N SER A 480 -30.01 -4.65 -34.02
CA SER A 480 -28.78 -5.33 -33.58
C SER A 480 -27.54 -4.50 -33.88
N ILE A 481 -26.46 -4.73 -33.12
CA ILE A 481 -25.11 -4.30 -33.50
C ILE A 481 -24.49 -5.42 -34.33
N ILE A 482 -24.15 -5.15 -35.59
CA ILE A 482 -23.56 -6.13 -36.51
C ILE A 482 -22.09 -5.77 -36.72
N LEU A 483 -21.21 -6.69 -36.34
CA LEU A 483 -19.77 -6.62 -36.57
C LEU A 483 -19.46 -7.32 -37.89
N LYS A 484 -18.95 -6.57 -38.88
CA LYS A 484 -18.78 -7.06 -40.24
C LYS A 484 -17.43 -6.66 -40.82
N LYS A 485 -16.76 -7.59 -41.51
CA LYS A 485 -15.65 -7.23 -42.39
C LYS A 485 -16.22 -6.64 -43.69
N ASP A 486 -15.78 -5.44 -44.03
CA ASP A 486 -16.19 -4.76 -45.25
C ASP A 486 -15.04 -3.96 -45.85
N ASN A 487 -14.84 -4.10 -47.16
CA ASN A 487 -13.77 -3.42 -47.92
C ASN A 487 -14.33 -2.21 -48.68
N THR A 488 -15.22 -1.44 -48.06
CA THR A 488 -15.79 -0.23 -48.66
C THR A 488 -14.71 0.81 -48.98
N GLU A 489 -14.94 1.61 -50.03
CA GLU A 489 -14.05 2.71 -50.42
C GLU A 489 -13.89 3.79 -49.34
N LYS A 490 -14.80 3.86 -48.34
CA LYS A 490 -14.74 4.83 -47.23
C LYS A 490 -13.58 4.58 -46.26
N LEU A 491 -13.04 3.35 -46.19
CA LEU A 491 -11.99 2.98 -45.25
C LEU A 491 -10.61 3.15 -45.89
N THR A 492 -9.80 4.06 -45.37
CA THR A 492 -8.52 4.44 -45.99
C THR A 492 -7.35 3.54 -45.58
N ASN A 493 -7.46 2.79 -44.47
CA ASN A 493 -6.44 1.84 -44.02
C ASN A 493 -7.04 0.63 -43.27
N ASP A 494 -6.19 -0.31 -42.86
CA ASP A 494 -6.57 -1.62 -42.31
C ASP A 494 -7.17 -1.57 -40.90
N GLU A 495 -6.86 -0.53 -40.13
CA GLU A 495 -7.34 -0.37 -38.75
C GLU A 495 -8.54 0.59 -38.65
N GLY A 496 -8.95 1.20 -39.77
CA GLY A 496 -10.10 2.08 -39.83
C GLY A 496 -11.44 1.36 -39.64
N TYR A 497 -12.45 2.09 -39.21
CA TYR A 497 -13.81 1.60 -39.02
C TYR A 497 -14.86 2.58 -39.56
N HIS A 498 -16.02 2.04 -39.90
CA HIS A 498 -17.21 2.77 -40.30
C HIS A 498 -18.42 2.26 -39.52
N ILE A 499 -19.01 3.15 -38.72
CA ILE A 499 -20.21 2.89 -37.91
C ILE A 499 -21.39 3.59 -38.56
N TYR A 500 -22.39 2.84 -39.00
CA TYR A 500 -23.55 3.42 -39.66
C TYR A 500 -24.85 2.67 -39.37
N ARG A 501 -25.99 3.32 -39.63
CA ARG A 501 -27.29 2.70 -39.48
C ARG A 501 -27.74 2.01 -40.78
N GLN A 502 -28.20 0.77 -40.67
CA GLN A 502 -28.86 0.04 -41.76
C GLN A 502 -30.22 -0.47 -41.28
N GLY A 503 -31.28 0.24 -41.66
CA GLY A 503 -32.63 -0.01 -41.13
C GLY A 503 -32.70 0.17 -39.61
N LYS A 504 -32.99 -0.92 -38.88
CA LYS A 504 -33.00 -0.94 -37.41
C LYS A 504 -31.63 -1.28 -36.80
N ASN A 505 -30.67 -1.72 -37.60
CA ASN A 505 -29.37 -2.20 -37.12
C ASN A 505 -28.32 -1.09 -37.13
N ILE A 506 -27.33 -1.24 -36.25
CA ILE A 506 -26.09 -0.47 -36.24
C ILE A 506 -25.00 -1.39 -36.76
N ILE A 507 -24.34 -1.01 -37.84
CA ILE A 507 -23.24 -1.76 -38.43
C ILE A 507 -21.94 -1.14 -37.93
N VAL A 508 -21.04 -1.98 -37.41
CA VAL A 508 -19.64 -1.64 -37.17
C VAL A 508 -18.84 -2.44 -38.21
N SER A 509 -18.36 -1.74 -39.24
CA SER A 509 -17.62 -2.36 -40.33
C SER A 509 -16.16 -1.92 -40.37
N ALA A 510 -15.26 -2.83 -40.75
CA ALA A 510 -13.85 -2.54 -40.97
C ALA A 510 -13.19 -3.54 -41.94
N LYS A 511 -11.99 -3.23 -42.44
CA LYS A 511 -11.21 -4.15 -43.29
C LYS A 511 -10.65 -5.35 -42.50
N THR A 512 -10.35 -5.15 -41.22
CA THR A 512 -9.73 -6.16 -40.34
C THR A 512 -10.47 -6.30 -39.01
N ASP A 513 -10.16 -7.36 -38.25
CA ASP A 513 -10.73 -7.55 -36.92
C ASP A 513 -10.32 -6.45 -35.93
N ASN A 514 -9.10 -5.91 -36.06
CA ASN A 514 -8.64 -4.81 -35.22
C ASN A 514 -9.48 -3.54 -35.45
N GLY A 515 -9.81 -3.24 -36.71
CA GLY A 515 -10.72 -2.14 -37.02
C GLY A 515 -12.12 -2.35 -36.42
N ILE A 516 -12.65 -3.58 -36.42
CA ILE A 516 -13.91 -3.91 -35.75
C ILE A 516 -13.81 -3.67 -34.24
N LEU A 517 -12.70 -4.07 -33.61
CA LEU A 517 -12.45 -3.84 -32.18
C LEU A 517 -12.43 -2.33 -31.86
N TYR A 518 -11.69 -1.53 -32.62
CA TYR A 518 -11.63 -0.07 -32.43
C TYR A 518 -12.99 0.59 -32.67
N GLY A 519 -13.73 0.16 -33.70
CA GLY A 519 -15.09 0.62 -33.97
C GLY A 519 -16.08 0.27 -32.86
N SER A 520 -15.90 -0.88 -32.21
CA SER A 520 -16.71 -1.31 -31.06
C SER A 520 -16.47 -0.42 -29.84
N PHE A 521 -15.20 -0.11 -29.53
CA PHE A 521 -14.87 0.88 -28.49
C PHE A 521 -15.36 2.29 -28.82
N ALA A 522 -15.29 2.71 -30.08
CA ALA A 522 -15.81 4.00 -30.51
C ALA A 522 -17.34 4.09 -30.38
N LEU A 523 -18.07 3.00 -30.69
CA LEU A 523 -19.50 2.92 -30.44
C LEU A 523 -19.81 3.02 -28.94
N LEU A 524 -19.08 2.31 -28.08
CA LEU A 524 -19.24 2.41 -26.63
C LEU A 524 -18.93 3.81 -26.12
N ARG A 525 -17.87 4.46 -26.60
CA ARG A 525 -17.55 5.86 -26.29
C ARG A 525 -18.70 6.80 -26.66
N ASN A 526 -19.30 6.63 -27.84
CA ASN A 526 -20.45 7.44 -28.26
C ASN A 526 -21.67 7.23 -27.34
N ILE A 527 -21.97 5.99 -26.97
CA ILE A 527 -23.08 5.68 -26.05
C ILE A 527 -22.80 6.25 -24.66
N GLN A 528 -21.59 6.05 -24.15
CA GLN A 528 -21.16 6.51 -22.82
C GLN A 528 -21.12 8.04 -22.73
N THR A 529 -20.84 8.75 -23.82
CA THR A 529 -20.87 10.23 -23.88
C THR A 529 -22.25 10.80 -24.26
N GLY A 530 -23.25 9.94 -24.48
CA GLY A 530 -24.64 10.33 -24.72
C GLY A 530 -24.95 10.77 -26.15
N GLN A 531 -24.15 10.38 -27.14
CA GLN A 531 -24.35 10.71 -28.55
C GLN A 531 -25.58 10.00 -29.15
N SER A 532 -26.35 10.68 -29.99
CA SER A 532 -27.53 10.08 -30.62
C SER A 532 -27.18 8.97 -31.61
N LEU A 533 -27.87 7.82 -31.51
CA LEU A 533 -27.76 6.71 -32.47
C LEU A 533 -28.74 6.84 -33.67
N ALA A 534 -29.53 7.93 -33.73
CA ALA A 534 -30.54 8.11 -34.76
C ALA A 534 -29.93 8.38 -36.15
N LYS A 535 -28.79 9.06 -36.20
CA LYS A 535 -28.12 9.52 -37.43
C LYS A 535 -26.65 9.08 -37.49
N THR A 536 -26.32 7.92 -36.92
CA THR A 536 -24.94 7.42 -36.91
C THR A 536 -24.46 7.15 -38.34
N ASP A 537 -23.44 7.89 -38.76
CA ASP A 537 -22.62 7.66 -39.96
C ASP A 537 -21.22 8.21 -39.67
N ILE A 538 -20.37 7.38 -39.04
CA ILE A 538 -19.09 7.78 -38.47
C ILE A 538 -18.00 6.93 -39.12
N THR A 539 -17.12 7.57 -39.88
CA THR A 539 -15.92 6.94 -40.43
C THR A 539 -14.69 7.47 -39.71
N SER A 540 -13.80 6.60 -39.29
CA SER A 540 -12.53 7.02 -38.69
C SER A 540 -11.43 6.04 -39.05
N SER A 541 -10.22 6.55 -39.25
CA SER A 541 -9.03 5.74 -39.54
C SER A 541 -7.83 6.40 -38.86
N PRO A 542 -6.92 5.63 -38.25
CA PRO A 542 -5.75 6.20 -37.60
C PRO A 542 -4.86 6.89 -38.63
N LYS A 543 -4.31 8.05 -38.28
CA LYS A 543 -3.37 8.80 -39.14
C LYS A 543 -1.94 8.26 -39.04
N ILE A 544 -1.59 7.61 -37.92
CA ILE A 544 -0.25 7.06 -37.66
C ILE A 544 -0.35 5.55 -37.44
N GLN A 545 0.50 4.77 -38.11
CA GLN A 545 0.48 3.30 -38.09
C GLN A 545 0.83 2.68 -36.73
N TYR A 546 2.00 2.98 -36.16
CA TYR A 546 2.41 2.46 -34.84
C TYR A 546 2.11 3.50 -33.76
N ARG A 547 1.23 3.15 -32.83
CA ARG A 547 0.78 4.04 -31.74
C ARG A 547 1.14 3.35 -30.43
N MET A 548 2.21 3.82 -29.80
CA MET A 548 3.00 3.04 -28.85
C MET A 548 3.05 3.64 -27.45
N LEU A 549 3.03 2.78 -26.43
CA LEU A 549 3.52 3.15 -25.09
C LEU A 549 4.92 2.59 -24.84
N ASN A 550 5.79 3.41 -24.27
CA ASN A 550 7.11 3.02 -23.80
C ASN A 550 7.12 2.93 -22.28
N HIS A 551 7.37 1.75 -21.73
CA HIS A 551 7.49 1.54 -20.29
C HIS A 551 8.95 1.63 -19.85
N TRP A 552 9.25 2.49 -18.89
CA TRP A 552 10.59 2.61 -18.31
C TRP A 552 10.77 1.66 -17.11
N ASP A 553 10.30 0.43 -17.30
CA ASP A 553 10.14 -0.56 -16.25
C ASP A 553 11.38 -1.44 -16.12
N ASN A 554 11.89 -1.51 -14.89
CA ASN A 554 13.08 -2.28 -14.55
C ASN A 554 12.71 -3.74 -14.22
N PRO A 555 13.64 -4.69 -14.43
CA PRO A 555 13.38 -6.11 -14.18
C PRO A 555 13.17 -6.46 -12.70
N ASN A 556 13.48 -5.54 -11.77
CA ASN A 556 13.24 -5.67 -10.33
C ASN A 556 11.86 -5.13 -9.89
N GLY A 557 11.02 -4.67 -10.83
CA GLY A 557 9.68 -4.15 -10.56
C GLY A 557 9.61 -2.65 -10.24
N THR A 558 10.73 -1.91 -10.24
CA THR A 558 10.67 -0.44 -10.17
C THR A 558 10.44 0.17 -11.56
N ILE A 559 10.01 1.43 -11.61
CA ILE A 559 9.85 2.19 -12.85
C ILE A 559 10.75 3.42 -12.75
N GLU A 560 11.65 3.60 -13.72
CA GLU A 560 12.42 4.83 -13.84
C GLU A 560 11.49 5.97 -14.25
N ARG A 561 11.47 7.04 -13.43
CA ARG A 561 10.50 8.15 -13.55
C ARG A 561 9.04 7.68 -13.45
N GLY A 562 8.78 6.64 -12.65
CA GLY A 562 7.44 6.18 -12.32
C GLY A 562 6.91 6.81 -11.04
N TYR A 563 5.71 7.39 -11.13
CA TYR A 563 5.06 8.11 -10.03
C TYR A 563 3.69 7.51 -9.65
N ALA A 564 3.47 6.25 -10.05
CA ALA A 564 2.20 5.54 -9.99
C ALA A 564 2.38 4.11 -9.43
N GLY A 565 3.33 3.92 -8.51
CA GLY A 565 3.66 2.63 -7.91
C GLY A 565 4.73 1.84 -8.68
N ALA A 566 4.73 0.52 -8.48
CA ALA A 566 5.65 -0.43 -9.11
C ALA A 566 5.23 -0.74 -10.56
N SER A 567 6.11 -1.43 -11.30
CA SER A 567 5.81 -1.97 -12.63
C SER A 567 4.52 -2.79 -12.61
N LEU A 568 3.71 -2.65 -13.66
CA LEU A 568 2.57 -3.54 -13.86
C LEU A 568 3.04 -5.00 -14.03
N TRP A 569 4.21 -5.21 -14.63
CA TRP A 569 4.74 -6.50 -15.01
C TRP A 569 5.35 -7.22 -13.80
N LYS A 570 4.66 -8.23 -13.29
CA LYS A 570 5.16 -9.04 -12.17
C LYS A 570 6.15 -10.09 -12.66
N TRP A 571 7.35 -9.64 -13.03
CA TRP A 571 8.39 -10.49 -13.65
C TRP A 571 8.75 -11.74 -12.87
N PHE A 572 8.63 -11.73 -11.53
CA PHE A 572 8.91 -12.91 -10.70
C PHE A 572 7.76 -13.94 -10.67
N GLU A 573 6.54 -13.56 -11.07
CA GLU A 573 5.36 -14.43 -11.13
C GLU A 573 5.11 -14.98 -12.55
N LEU A 574 5.65 -14.32 -13.58
CA LEU A 574 5.49 -14.71 -14.97
C LEU A 574 6.43 -15.86 -15.35
N PRO A 575 6.02 -16.77 -16.24
CA PRO A 575 4.71 -16.85 -16.91
C PRO A 575 3.62 -17.60 -16.12
N GLU A 576 3.95 -18.21 -14.99
CA GLU A 576 3.07 -19.15 -14.28
C GLU A 576 1.78 -18.51 -13.76
N ARG A 577 1.83 -17.23 -13.41
CA ARG A 577 0.68 -16.46 -12.93
C ARG A 577 0.49 -15.18 -13.74
N LEU A 578 -0.66 -15.08 -14.40
CA LEU A 578 -1.08 -13.89 -15.12
C LEU A 578 -1.94 -13.01 -14.21
N ASP A 579 -1.50 -11.77 -13.99
CA ASP A 579 -2.31 -10.78 -13.29
C ASP A 579 -3.48 -10.33 -14.20
N PRO A 580 -4.75 -10.35 -13.74
CA PRO A 580 -5.88 -9.87 -14.52
C PRO A 580 -5.71 -8.44 -15.05
N ARG A 581 -4.91 -7.61 -14.39
CA ARG A 581 -4.57 -6.25 -14.84
C ARG A 581 -3.91 -6.22 -16.21
N TYR A 582 -3.27 -7.29 -16.67
CA TYR A 582 -2.69 -7.35 -18.02
C TYR A 582 -3.79 -7.25 -19.09
N LYS A 583 -4.93 -7.92 -18.87
CA LYS A 583 -6.10 -7.82 -19.76
C LYS A 583 -6.70 -6.42 -19.70
N ASP A 584 -6.82 -5.84 -18.51
CA ASP A 584 -7.39 -4.49 -18.35
C ASP A 584 -6.50 -3.38 -18.95
N TYR A 585 -5.17 -3.52 -18.85
CA TYR A 585 -4.21 -2.67 -19.55
C TYR A 585 -4.41 -2.77 -21.07
N ALA A 586 -4.55 -3.98 -21.61
CA ALA A 586 -4.78 -4.19 -23.04
C ALA A 586 -6.11 -3.57 -23.50
N ARG A 587 -7.19 -3.73 -22.72
CA ARG A 587 -8.49 -3.10 -22.95
C ARG A 587 -8.39 -1.57 -22.99
N ALA A 588 -7.73 -0.97 -22.00
CA ALA A 588 -7.56 0.48 -21.92
C ALA A 588 -6.82 1.03 -23.16
N ASN A 589 -5.71 0.41 -23.55
CA ASN A 589 -4.94 0.82 -24.72
C ASN A 589 -5.73 0.66 -26.04
N ALA A 590 -6.37 -0.49 -26.25
CA ALA A 590 -7.16 -0.73 -27.45
C ALA A 590 -8.34 0.25 -27.58
N SER A 591 -8.94 0.67 -26.46
CA SER A 591 -10.06 1.61 -26.47
C SER A 591 -9.74 3.01 -27.01
N ILE A 592 -8.46 3.39 -26.95
CA ILE A 592 -7.91 4.65 -27.49
C ILE A 592 -6.99 4.39 -28.69
N GLY A 593 -7.01 3.17 -29.24
CA GLY A 593 -6.32 2.81 -30.49
C GLY A 593 -4.83 2.55 -30.37
N ILE A 594 -4.24 2.51 -29.17
CA ILE A 594 -2.84 2.12 -28.98
C ILE A 594 -2.69 0.65 -29.41
N ASN A 595 -1.72 0.37 -30.28
CA ASN A 595 -1.53 -0.95 -30.90
C ASN A 595 -0.11 -1.52 -30.69
N CYS A 596 0.75 -0.81 -29.96
CA CYS A 596 2.10 -1.28 -29.64
C CYS A 596 2.46 -0.93 -28.19
N THR A 597 3.30 -1.77 -27.56
CA THR A 597 3.88 -1.45 -26.26
C THR A 597 5.32 -1.99 -26.13
N VAL A 598 6.22 -1.16 -25.65
CA VAL A 598 7.57 -1.57 -25.20
C VAL A 598 7.49 -1.84 -23.72
N VAL A 599 7.74 -3.08 -23.30
CA VAL A 599 7.43 -3.55 -21.93
C VAL A 599 8.56 -3.32 -20.92
N ASN A 600 9.71 -2.78 -21.33
CA ASN A 600 10.89 -2.65 -20.48
C ASN A 600 11.70 -1.39 -20.76
N ASN A 601 12.47 -1.00 -19.74
CA ASN A 601 13.23 0.23 -19.72
C ASN A 601 14.22 0.38 -20.90
N VAL A 602 14.31 1.60 -21.41
CA VAL A 602 15.27 2.03 -22.44
C VAL A 602 16.71 1.96 -21.95
N ASN A 603 16.96 2.13 -20.65
CA ASN A 603 18.20 1.73 -19.99
C ASN A 603 18.20 0.21 -19.86
N ALA A 604 18.46 -0.45 -20.99
CA ALA A 604 17.99 -1.80 -21.23
C ALA A 604 18.83 -2.86 -20.51
N SER A 605 18.15 -3.78 -19.83
CA SER A 605 18.80 -4.98 -19.29
C SER A 605 18.90 -6.06 -20.37
N ALA A 606 20.09 -6.64 -20.55
CA ALA A 606 20.27 -7.81 -21.42
C ALA A 606 19.42 -9.00 -20.97
N ARG A 607 18.97 -9.04 -19.70
CA ARG A 607 18.17 -10.13 -19.12
C ARG A 607 16.95 -10.51 -19.97
N PHE A 608 16.29 -9.55 -20.62
CA PHE A 608 15.11 -9.80 -21.46
C PHE A 608 15.38 -10.68 -22.69
N LEU A 609 16.64 -10.87 -23.08
CA LEU A 609 17.06 -11.72 -24.21
C LEU A 609 17.47 -13.15 -23.79
N THR A 610 17.30 -13.49 -22.50
CA THR A 610 17.62 -14.81 -21.96
C THR A 610 16.43 -15.77 -22.09
N THR A 611 16.71 -17.07 -22.07
CA THR A 611 15.69 -18.13 -22.06
C THR A 611 14.78 -18.08 -20.83
N GLU A 612 15.22 -17.45 -19.73
CA GLU A 612 14.41 -17.24 -18.52
C GLU A 612 13.35 -16.15 -18.71
N TYR A 613 13.70 -15.02 -19.33
CA TYR A 613 12.78 -13.89 -19.44
C TYR A 613 11.94 -13.88 -20.72
N LEU A 614 12.42 -14.51 -21.81
CA LEU A 614 11.67 -14.53 -23.07
C LEU A 614 10.26 -15.15 -22.93
N PRO A 615 10.05 -16.28 -22.20
CA PRO A 615 8.71 -16.80 -21.92
C PRO A 615 7.82 -15.84 -21.14
N LYS A 616 8.40 -15.00 -20.27
CA LYS A 616 7.66 -13.99 -19.49
C LYS A 616 7.12 -12.87 -20.38
N VAL A 617 7.93 -12.43 -21.35
CA VAL A 617 7.50 -11.45 -22.37
C VAL A 617 6.46 -12.08 -23.31
N GLN A 618 6.65 -13.35 -23.69
CA GLN A 618 5.67 -14.10 -24.48
C GLN A 618 4.30 -14.18 -23.79
N ALA A 619 4.28 -14.41 -22.48
CA ALA A 619 3.04 -14.43 -21.69
C ALA A 619 2.29 -13.09 -21.76
N LEU A 620 2.98 -11.95 -21.68
CA LEU A 620 2.37 -10.63 -21.88
C LEU A 620 1.85 -10.46 -23.31
N ALA A 621 2.66 -10.83 -24.32
CA ALA A 621 2.25 -10.76 -25.72
C ALA A 621 0.97 -11.58 -26.01
N ASN A 622 0.83 -12.75 -25.37
CA ASN A 622 -0.36 -13.59 -25.49
C ASN A 622 -1.63 -12.92 -24.94
N VAL A 623 -1.51 -12.13 -23.87
CA VAL A 623 -2.64 -11.36 -23.31
C VAL A 623 -2.99 -10.16 -24.20
N PHE A 624 -2.00 -9.54 -24.83
CA PHE A 624 -2.16 -8.29 -25.59
C PHE A 624 -2.65 -8.52 -27.03
N ARG A 625 -2.29 -9.65 -27.64
CA ARG A 625 -2.62 -9.98 -29.03
C ARG A 625 -4.12 -9.96 -29.36
N PRO A 626 -5.05 -10.48 -28.52
CA PRO A 626 -6.48 -10.36 -28.77
C PRO A 626 -7.01 -8.91 -28.79
N TYR A 627 -6.23 -7.95 -28.29
CA TYR A 627 -6.55 -6.53 -28.31
C TYR A 627 -5.84 -5.77 -29.44
N GLY A 628 -5.19 -6.48 -30.36
CA GLY A 628 -4.46 -5.90 -31.47
C GLY A 628 -3.16 -5.20 -31.07
N ILE A 629 -2.61 -5.51 -29.89
CA ILE A 629 -1.41 -4.86 -29.36
C ILE A 629 -0.18 -5.76 -29.55
N ARG A 630 0.81 -5.26 -30.29
CA ARG A 630 2.11 -5.93 -30.48
C ARG A 630 3.10 -5.53 -29.38
N VAL A 631 3.91 -6.49 -28.95
CA VAL A 631 4.99 -6.25 -27.98
C VAL A 631 6.29 -5.90 -28.70
N PHE A 632 6.97 -4.89 -28.18
CA PHE A 632 8.34 -4.51 -28.50
C PHE A 632 9.20 -4.65 -27.24
N MET A 633 10.53 -4.73 -27.40
CA MET A 633 11.48 -4.72 -26.28
C MET A 633 12.58 -3.69 -26.49
N SER A 634 12.92 -2.97 -25.41
CA SER A 634 14.17 -2.24 -25.36
C SER A 634 15.34 -3.22 -25.24
N VAL A 635 16.38 -3.08 -26.07
CA VAL A 635 17.50 -4.02 -26.10
C VAL A 635 18.82 -3.38 -25.70
N ASN A 636 19.63 -4.12 -24.94
CA ASN A 636 20.98 -3.72 -24.59
C ASN A 636 21.92 -3.99 -25.77
N PHE A 637 22.52 -2.93 -26.34
CA PHE A 637 23.40 -3.07 -27.51
C PHE A 637 24.62 -3.95 -27.25
N ALA A 638 25.09 -4.03 -25.99
CA ALA A 638 26.22 -4.87 -25.59
C ALA A 638 25.85 -6.34 -25.32
N ALA A 639 24.60 -6.77 -25.53
CA ALA A 639 24.15 -8.14 -25.28
C ALA A 639 24.99 -9.26 -25.94
N PRO A 640 25.54 -9.11 -27.18
CA PRO A 640 26.45 -10.12 -27.75
C PRO A 640 27.64 -10.44 -26.85
N LYS A 641 28.26 -9.42 -26.25
CA LYS A 641 29.36 -9.58 -25.29
C LYS A 641 28.89 -10.14 -23.95
N ILE A 642 27.78 -9.61 -23.42
CA ILE A 642 27.27 -9.95 -22.08
C ILE A 642 26.73 -11.39 -22.02
N LEU A 643 25.95 -11.80 -23.02
CA LEU A 643 25.22 -13.07 -23.04
C LEU A 643 25.83 -14.08 -24.02
N GLY A 644 26.34 -13.60 -25.15
CA GLY A 644 26.90 -14.47 -26.21
C GLY A 644 28.36 -14.86 -25.99
N GLY A 645 29.05 -14.25 -25.01
CA GLY A 645 30.48 -14.48 -24.77
C GLY A 645 31.40 -13.99 -25.91
N LEU A 646 30.90 -13.14 -26.82
CA LEU A 646 31.72 -12.53 -27.85
C LEU A 646 32.69 -11.52 -27.21
N SER A 647 33.87 -11.33 -27.82
CA SER A 647 34.84 -10.33 -27.35
C SER A 647 34.42 -8.88 -27.62
N THR A 648 33.43 -8.67 -28.50
CA THR A 648 32.99 -7.36 -28.99
C THR A 648 31.47 -7.33 -29.21
N SER A 649 30.91 -6.12 -29.32
CA SER A 649 29.56 -5.87 -29.85
C SER A 649 29.59 -4.87 -31.02
N ASP A 650 30.70 -4.79 -31.76
CA ASP A 650 30.80 -4.01 -33.00
C ASP A 650 29.74 -4.48 -34.02
N PRO A 651 28.82 -3.62 -34.48
CA PRO A 651 27.76 -4.02 -35.41
C PRO A 651 28.26 -4.48 -36.78
N LEU A 652 29.51 -4.19 -37.15
CA LEU A 652 30.11 -4.65 -38.40
C LEU A 652 30.85 -6.00 -38.25
N ASP A 653 31.05 -6.51 -37.04
CA ASP A 653 31.63 -7.84 -36.81
C ASP A 653 30.65 -8.94 -37.27
N PRO A 654 31.07 -9.86 -38.17
CA PRO A 654 30.18 -10.90 -38.68
C PRO A 654 29.57 -11.81 -37.59
N LYS A 655 30.30 -12.07 -36.50
CA LYS A 655 29.80 -12.90 -35.39
C LYS A 655 28.75 -12.16 -34.57
N VAL A 656 28.90 -10.85 -34.38
CA VAL A 656 27.89 -10.01 -33.71
C VAL A 656 26.61 -9.97 -34.53
N ARG A 657 26.71 -9.78 -35.86
CA ARG A 657 25.56 -9.81 -36.77
C ARG A 657 24.85 -11.16 -36.72
N GLN A 658 25.61 -12.25 -36.78
CA GLN A 658 25.06 -13.60 -36.69
C GLN A 658 24.35 -13.85 -35.35
N TRP A 659 24.93 -13.39 -34.23
CA TRP A 659 24.31 -13.50 -32.91
C TRP A 659 22.94 -12.81 -32.85
N TRP A 660 22.81 -11.60 -33.39
CA TRP A 660 21.53 -10.90 -33.45
C TRP A 660 20.53 -11.59 -34.37
N ILE A 661 20.97 -12.10 -35.54
CA ILE A 661 20.11 -12.90 -36.43
C ILE A 661 19.53 -14.11 -35.67
N ASP A 662 20.36 -14.85 -34.94
CA ASP A 662 19.91 -16.06 -34.25
C ASP A 662 19.06 -15.74 -33.02
N LYS A 663 19.41 -14.70 -32.25
CA LYS A 663 18.59 -14.23 -31.13
C LYS A 663 17.23 -13.71 -31.61
N THR A 664 17.17 -13.01 -32.74
CA THR A 664 15.91 -12.57 -33.33
C THR A 664 15.05 -13.76 -33.77
N LYS A 665 15.62 -14.79 -34.40
CA LYS A 665 14.86 -16.02 -34.72
C LYS A 665 14.26 -16.67 -33.47
N GLU A 666 15.02 -16.74 -32.38
CA GLU A 666 14.54 -17.27 -31.09
C GLU A 666 13.36 -16.45 -30.54
N ILE A 667 13.45 -15.12 -30.60
CA ILE A 667 12.35 -14.23 -30.18
C ILE A 667 11.09 -14.46 -31.01
N TYR A 668 11.20 -14.52 -32.35
CA TYR A 668 10.04 -14.75 -33.22
C TYR A 668 9.48 -16.17 -33.11
N ALA A 669 10.30 -17.16 -32.74
CA ALA A 669 9.79 -18.50 -32.42
C ALA A 669 8.88 -18.48 -31.17
N ALA A 670 9.23 -17.67 -30.17
CA ALA A 670 8.40 -17.47 -28.97
C ALA A 670 7.21 -16.54 -29.23
N ILE A 671 7.41 -15.45 -29.96
CA ILE A 671 6.44 -14.37 -30.19
C ILE A 671 6.35 -14.10 -31.70
N PRO A 672 5.52 -14.86 -32.44
CA PRO A 672 5.49 -14.80 -33.91
C PRO A 672 5.11 -13.43 -34.50
N ASP A 673 4.40 -12.62 -33.73
CA ASP A 673 3.96 -11.26 -34.09
C ASP A 673 4.73 -10.16 -33.35
N PHE A 674 5.93 -10.47 -32.86
CA PHE A 674 6.81 -9.51 -32.20
C PHE A 674 7.03 -8.26 -33.07
N GLY A 675 6.88 -7.09 -32.47
CA GLY A 675 6.93 -5.82 -33.20
C GLY A 675 8.35 -5.39 -33.60
N GLY A 676 9.32 -5.63 -32.71
CA GLY A 676 10.73 -5.30 -32.92
C GLY A 676 11.37 -4.64 -31.71
N PHE A 677 12.42 -3.86 -31.95
CA PHE A 677 13.30 -3.35 -30.89
C PHE A 677 13.20 -1.85 -30.71
N LEU A 678 13.24 -1.38 -29.45
CA LEU A 678 13.54 0.00 -29.09
C LEU A 678 15.02 0.08 -28.65
N VAL A 679 15.74 1.12 -29.05
CA VAL A 679 17.17 1.24 -28.74
C VAL A 679 17.51 2.63 -28.23
N LYS A 680 18.05 2.71 -27.00
CA LYS A 680 18.86 3.84 -26.51
C LYS A 680 20.32 3.40 -26.56
N ALA A 681 21.17 4.14 -27.26
CA ALA A 681 22.56 3.78 -27.47
C ALA A 681 23.46 5.03 -27.48
N ASN A 682 24.66 4.92 -26.91
CA ASN A 682 25.63 6.01 -26.74
C ASN A 682 25.02 7.27 -26.08
N SER A 683 24.17 7.06 -25.07
CA SER A 683 23.47 8.13 -24.35
C SER A 683 23.45 7.80 -22.87
N GLU A 684 23.91 8.75 -22.04
CA GLU A 684 23.90 8.63 -20.56
C GLU A 684 24.59 7.37 -20.01
N GLY A 685 25.64 6.90 -20.71
CA GLY A 685 26.40 5.71 -20.32
C GLY A 685 25.89 4.40 -20.92
N GLU A 686 24.77 4.41 -21.67
CA GLU A 686 24.30 3.22 -22.39
C GLU A 686 25.23 2.87 -23.57
N PRO A 687 25.56 1.57 -23.77
CA PRO A 687 26.48 1.13 -24.81
C PRO A 687 25.90 1.35 -26.21
N GLY A 688 26.76 1.48 -27.20
CA GLY A 688 26.30 1.69 -28.57
C GLY A 688 27.40 1.64 -29.65
N PRO A 689 27.03 1.82 -30.92
CA PRO A 689 27.95 1.71 -32.06
C PRO A 689 29.17 2.63 -31.97
N GLN A 690 29.05 3.83 -31.36
CA GLN A 690 30.17 4.78 -31.27
C GLN A 690 31.32 4.27 -30.40
N ASP A 691 31.07 3.33 -29.48
CA ASP A 691 32.10 2.69 -28.66
C ASP A 691 33.09 1.86 -29.51
N TYR A 692 32.69 1.54 -30.74
CA TYR A 692 33.44 0.75 -31.71
C TYR A 692 33.85 1.58 -32.94
N GLY A 693 33.74 2.92 -32.87
CA GLY A 693 34.05 3.81 -34.00
C GLY A 693 33.05 3.71 -35.15
N ARG A 694 31.81 3.27 -34.88
CA ARG A 694 30.70 3.17 -35.86
C ARG A 694 29.69 4.29 -35.66
N ASN A 695 28.85 4.52 -36.66
CA ASN A 695 27.76 5.49 -36.56
C ASN A 695 26.43 4.81 -36.14
N HIS A 696 25.41 5.62 -35.83
CA HIS A 696 24.10 5.09 -35.43
C HIS A 696 23.37 4.29 -36.53
N ALA A 697 23.59 4.61 -37.80
CA ALA A 697 23.01 3.86 -38.91
C ALA A 697 23.63 2.45 -39.00
N ASP A 698 24.93 2.29 -38.76
CA ASP A 698 25.57 0.96 -38.72
C ASP A 698 24.93 0.05 -37.65
N GLY A 699 24.75 0.58 -36.43
CA GLY A 699 24.11 -0.14 -35.33
C GLY A 699 22.64 -0.47 -35.60
N ALA A 700 21.87 0.52 -36.07
CA ALA A 700 20.45 0.34 -36.38
C ALA A 700 20.24 -0.66 -37.52
N ASN A 701 21.05 -0.57 -38.58
CA ASN A 701 20.93 -1.40 -39.78
C ASN A 701 21.26 -2.87 -39.50
N MET A 702 22.22 -3.14 -38.62
CA MET A 702 22.53 -4.50 -38.19
C MET A 702 21.32 -5.17 -37.51
N LEU A 703 20.65 -4.47 -36.59
CA LEU A 703 19.42 -4.97 -35.94
C LEU A 703 18.26 -5.08 -36.94
N ALA A 704 18.17 -4.13 -37.87
CA ALA A 704 17.13 -4.10 -38.90
C ALA A 704 17.23 -5.28 -39.86
N GLU A 705 18.44 -5.71 -40.21
CA GLU A 705 18.68 -6.92 -40.99
C GLU A 705 18.24 -8.20 -40.27
N ALA A 706 18.53 -8.30 -38.96
CA ALA A 706 18.09 -9.43 -38.17
C ALA A 706 16.55 -9.54 -38.11
N LEU A 707 15.85 -8.40 -38.02
CA LEU A 707 14.38 -8.31 -37.99
C LEU A 707 13.70 -8.44 -39.36
N ALA A 708 14.42 -8.19 -40.46
CA ALA A 708 13.83 -8.08 -41.80
C ALA A 708 13.05 -9.35 -42.26
N PRO A 709 13.51 -10.60 -42.02
CA PRO A 709 12.77 -11.81 -42.40
C PRO A 709 11.39 -11.93 -41.74
N PHE A 710 11.17 -11.20 -40.64
CA PHE A 710 9.96 -11.26 -39.84
C PHE A 710 9.13 -9.97 -39.92
N GLN A 711 9.50 -9.03 -40.80
CA GLN A 711 8.87 -7.72 -40.94
C GLN A 711 8.90 -6.86 -39.66
N GLY A 712 9.83 -7.13 -38.75
CA GLY A 712 10.04 -6.37 -37.52
C GLY A 712 10.67 -5.00 -37.77
N THR A 713 10.51 -4.09 -36.80
CA THR A 713 10.97 -2.69 -36.91
C THR A 713 11.96 -2.36 -35.80
N VAL A 714 13.06 -1.68 -36.15
CA VAL A 714 13.96 -1.04 -35.18
C VAL A 714 13.51 0.39 -34.98
N ILE A 715 13.27 0.76 -33.73
CA ILE A 715 13.00 2.12 -33.29
C ILE A 715 14.25 2.63 -32.58
N TRP A 716 15.01 3.50 -33.24
CA TRP A 716 16.29 3.97 -32.75
C TRP A 716 16.16 5.38 -32.17
N ARG A 717 16.40 5.56 -30.86
CA ARG A 717 16.20 6.87 -30.22
C ARG A 717 17.31 7.85 -30.60
N ALA A 718 16.92 9.06 -30.98
CA ALA A 718 17.79 10.19 -31.26
C ALA A 718 18.16 11.02 -30.03
N PHE A 719 17.77 10.56 -28.83
CA PHE A 719 18.16 11.19 -27.57
C PHE A 719 19.63 10.88 -27.25
N VAL A 720 20.53 11.53 -27.99
CA VAL A 720 21.99 11.38 -27.92
C VAL A 720 22.60 12.77 -27.80
N TYR A 721 23.49 12.93 -26.84
CA TYR A 721 24.19 14.19 -26.61
C TYR A 721 25.54 13.95 -25.92
N LYS A 722 26.62 14.27 -26.63
CA LYS A 722 27.98 14.16 -26.11
C LYS A 722 28.26 15.25 -25.09
N ALA A 723 29.08 14.93 -24.10
CA ALA A 723 29.53 15.90 -23.11
C ALA A 723 30.54 16.84 -23.78
N ASP A 724 30.10 18.04 -24.13
CA ASP A 724 30.96 19.12 -24.61
C ASP A 724 30.71 20.36 -23.74
N ALA A 725 31.74 20.77 -22.99
CA ALA A 725 31.64 21.93 -22.11
C ALA A 725 31.48 23.26 -22.87
N ASN A 726 31.84 23.29 -24.15
CA ASN A 726 31.71 24.46 -25.02
C ASN A 726 30.59 24.31 -26.06
N GLY A 727 29.96 23.14 -26.11
CA GLY A 727 28.87 22.83 -27.04
C GLY A 727 27.52 23.33 -26.55
N ASP A 728 26.54 23.36 -27.45
CA ASP A 728 25.14 23.58 -27.10
C ASP A 728 24.38 22.26 -27.18
N ARG A 729 23.97 21.68 -26.04
CA ARG A 729 23.16 20.44 -25.98
C ARG A 729 21.96 20.48 -26.92
N PHE A 730 21.35 21.65 -27.13
CA PHE A 730 20.23 21.83 -28.07
C PHE A 730 20.54 21.29 -29.47
N LYS A 731 21.80 21.42 -29.92
CA LYS A 731 22.22 21.07 -31.28
C LYS A 731 22.51 19.58 -31.45
N ALA A 732 22.74 18.85 -30.36
CA ALA A 732 23.44 17.58 -30.38
C ALA A 732 22.70 16.50 -31.21
N ALA A 733 21.40 16.31 -30.97
CA ALA A 733 20.63 15.31 -31.71
C ALA A 733 20.59 15.62 -33.22
N TYR A 734 20.47 16.90 -33.59
CA TYR A 734 20.48 17.31 -34.99
C TYR A 734 21.84 17.01 -35.65
N GLU A 735 22.93 17.41 -35.01
CA GLU A 735 24.29 17.23 -35.54
C GLU A 735 24.68 15.75 -35.69
N GLU A 736 24.18 14.89 -34.78
CA GLU A 736 24.43 13.45 -34.84
C GLU A 736 23.58 12.74 -35.92
N PHE A 737 22.30 13.10 -36.07
CA PHE A 737 21.37 12.32 -36.93
C PHE A 737 21.13 12.92 -38.31
N LYS A 738 21.17 14.24 -38.49
CA LYS A 738 20.95 14.87 -39.80
C LYS A 738 21.92 14.34 -40.88
N PRO A 739 23.23 14.15 -40.62
CA PRO A 739 24.14 13.59 -41.61
C PRO A 739 23.82 12.14 -42.01
N LEU A 740 23.04 11.42 -41.19
CA LEU A 740 22.66 10.03 -41.41
C LEU A 740 21.35 9.87 -42.19
N ASP A 741 20.72 10.97 -42.60
CA ASP A 741 19.46 10.91 -43.34
C ASP A 741 19.58 10.11 -44.65
N GLY A 742 18.76 9.07 -44.78
CA GLY A 742 18.76 8.14 -45.92
C GLY A 742 19.77 6.99 -45.81
N GLN A 743 20.53 6.90 -44.72
CA GLN A 743 21.45 5.78 -44.46
C GLN A 743 20.81 4.64 -43.68
N PHE A 744 19.66 4.88 -43.03
CA PHE A 744 18.89 3.85 -42.32
C PHE A 744 18.13 2.96 -43.29
N LYS A 745 18.07 1.65 -43.01
CA LYS A 745 17.21 0.70 -43.74
C LYS A 745 15.74 1.02 -43.54
N SER A 746 14.89 0.57 -44.46
CA SER A 746 13.46 0.90 -44.48
C SER A 746 12.66 0.44 -43.25
N ASN A 747 13.16 -0.53 -42.49
CA ASN A 747 12.59 -0.97 -41.20
C ASN A 747 13.38 -0.48 -39.98
N ALA A 748 14.29 0.49 -40.14
CA ALA A 748 14.91 1.25 -39.06
C ALA A 748 14.41 2.69 -39.09
N ILE A 749 13.67 3.09 -38.05
CA ILE A 749 13.06 4.42 -37.94
C ILE A 749 13.59 5.13 -36.69
N VAL A 750 13.68 6.46 -36.75
CA VAL A 750 14.39 7.25 -35.73
C VAL A 750 13.39 7.93 -34.80
N GLN A 751 13.46 7.63 -33.51
CA GLN A 751 12.57 8.19 -32.48
C GLN A 751 13.15 9.45 -31.84
N VAL A 752 12.43 10.55 -31.98
CA VAL A 752 12.84 11.89 -31.60
C VAL A 752 11.86 12.45 -30.58
N LYS A 753 12.38 12.97 -29.46
CA LYS A 753 11.57 13.69 -28.46
C LYS A 753 10.90 14.91 -29.10
N ASN A 754 9.80 15.38 -28.51
CA ASN A 754 9.08 16.54 -29.01
C ASN A 754 9.93 17.81 -29.08
N GLY A 755 10.93 17.95 -28.22
CA GLY A 755 11.92 19.02 -28.26
C GLY A 755 13.36 18.50 -28.19
N PRO A 756 14.36 19.39 -28.37
CA PRO A 756 15.77 19.02 -28.47
C PRO A 756 16.48 18.78 -27.13
N ILE A 757 15.86 19.09 -25.98
CA ILE A 757 16.48 18.92 -24.67
C ILE A 757 15.97 17.65 -23.99
N ASP A 758 14.87 17.73 -23.24
CA ASP A 758 14.43 16.64 -22.36
C ASP A 758 13.05 16.89 -21.75
N PHE A 759 12.00 16.81 -22.55
CA PHE A 759 10.61 16.83 -22.09
C PHE A 759 10.25 17.99 -21.15
N GLN A 760 10.91 19.13 -21.28
CA GLN A 760 10.69 20.29 -20.42
C GLN A 760 9.24 20.79 -20.56
N PRO A 761 8.70 21.53 -19.57
CA PRO A 761 7.29 21.96 -19.59
C PRO A 761 6.87 22.69 -20.87
N ARG A 762 7.81 23.36 -21.53
CA ARG A 762 7.72 23.83 -22.90
C ARG A 762 9.09 23.81 -23.58
N GLU A 763 9.14 23.25 -24.78
CA GLU A 763 10.31 23.28 -25.67
C GLU A 763 9.86 23.72 -27.08
N PRO A 764 10.73 24.40 -27.87
CA PRO A 764 10.53 24.43 -29.31
C PRO A 764 10.55 23.01 -29.88
N PHE A 765 9.86 22.78 -30.99
CA PHE A 765 9.86 21.46 -31.62
C PHE A 765 11.28 21.04 -32.01
N SER A 766 11.62 19.75 -31.93
CA SER A 766 12.96 19.27 -32.31
C SER A 766 13.27 19.60 -33.78
N PRO A 767 14.43 20.20 -34.10
CA PRO A 767 14.77 20.60 -35.47
C PRO A 767 14.99 19.41 -36.42
N LEU A 768 15.06 18.19 -35.91
CA LEU A 768 15.05 16.98 -36.75
C LEU A 768 13.74 16.85 -37.54
N PHE A 769 12.61 17.28 -36.97
CA PHE A 769 11.35 17.34 -37.70
C PHE A 769 11.42 18.41 -38.78
N GLY A 770 11.42 17.96 -40.04
CA GLY A 770 11.61 18.80 -41.22
C GLY A 770 13.01 18.70 -41.82
N ALA A 771 13.95 18.07 -41.13
CA ALA A 771 15.33 17.95 -41.57
C ALA A 771 15.72 16.55 -42.08
N MET A 772 14.93 15.50 -41.87
CA MET A 772 15.29 14.12 -42.31
C MET A 772 14.28 13.51 -43.30
N PRO A 773 14.08 14.08 -44.51
CA PRO A 773 13.04 13.62 -45.44
C PRO A 773 13.21 12.19 -45.97
N LYS A 774 14.37 11.56 -45.81
CA LYS A 774 14.64 10.19 -46.31
C LYS A 774 14.59 9.13 -45.22
N THR A 775 14.35 9.52 -43.97
CA THR A 775 14.35 8.64 -42.81
C THR A 775 13.08 8.86 -42.01
N PRO A 776 12.23 7.84 -41.82
CA PRO A 776 11.03 8.02 -41.03
C PRO A 776 11.35 8.42 -39.59
N LEU A 777 10.69 9.49 -39.13
CA LEU A 777 10.81 10.01 -37.77
C LEU A 777 9.61 9.58 -36.93
N VAL A 778 9.89 9.18 -35.70
CA VAL A 778 8.90 8.79 -34.68
C VAL A 778 8.86 9.88 -33.63
N MET A 779 7.68 10.42 -33.34
CA MET A 779 7.50 11.35 -32.24
C MET A 779 7.54 10.61 -30.90
N GLU A 780 8.35 11.07 -29.94
CA GLU A 780 8.33 10.63 -28.56
C GLU A 780 7.82 11.77 -27.65
N PHE A 781 6.71 11.53 -26.98
CA PHE A 781 6.20 12.37 -25.90
C PHE A 781 6.40 11.70 -24.55
N GLN A 782 6.44 12.49 -23.48
CA GLN A 782 6.40 11.99 -22.12
C GLN A 782 5.00 12.14 -21.53
N ILE A 783 4.37 11.03 -21.11
CA ILE A 783 3.07 11.05 -20.42
C ILE A 783 3.31 11.08 -18.91
N THR A 784 4.33 10.33 -18.42
CA THR A 784 4.76 10.44 -17.02
C THR A 784 5.31 11.84 -16.75
N GLN A 785 4.98 12.40 -15.60
CA GLN A 785 5.18 13.82 -15.31
C GLN A 785 6.53 14.09 -14.63
N GLU A 786 7.63 13.63 -15.23
CA GLU A 786 8.99 13.80 -14.69
C GLU A 786 9.31 15.27 -14.39
N TYR A 787 9.07 16.14 -15.36
CA TYR A 787 9.32 17.59 -15.25
C TYR A 787 8.06 18.40 -14.96
N LEU A 788 6.96 17.72 -14.61
CA LEU A 788 5.62 18.28 -14.48
C LEU A 788 5.00 17.93 -13.12
N GLY A 789 5.85 17.81 -12.10
CA GLY A 789 5.42 17.68 -10.71
C GLY A 789 4.87 16.31 -10.32
N PHE A 790 5.37 15.25 -10.96
CA PHE A 790 5.11 13.86 -10.63
C PHE A 790 3.60 13.57 -10.54
N SER A 791 3.15 12.89 -9.50
CA SER A 791 1.73 12.67 -9.21
C SER A 791 1.13 13.70 -8.24
N THR A 792 1.86 14.74 -7.82
CA THR A 792 1.32 15.78 -6.93
C THR A 792 0.67 16.94 -7.68
N ASN A 793 1.04 17.15 -8.95
CA ASN A 793 0.55 18.25 -9.77
C ASN A 793 -0.44 17.77 -10.84
N LEU A 794 -1.53 18.51 -11.00
CA LEU A 794 -2.47 18.33 -12.09
C LEU A 794 -1.93 19.10 -13.31
N VAL A 795 -1.48 18.36 -14.32
CA VAL A 795 -1.03 18.90 -15.61
C VAL A 795 -1.60 18.07 -16.74
N TYR A 796 -2.52 18.64 -17.51
CA TYR A 796 -3.10 18.01 -18.69
C TYR A 796 -2.23 18.26 -19.93
N LEU A 797 -1.82 17.20 -20.62
CA LEU A 797 -0.76 17.24 -21.62
C LEU A 797 -1.25 17.40 -23.07
N ALA A 798 -2.56 17.28 -23.34
CA ALA A 798 -3.07 17.47 -24.70
C ALA A 798 -2.66 18.83 -25.31
N PRO A 799 -2.70 19.96 -24.59
CA PRO A 799 -2.19 21.24 -25.10
C PRO A 799 -0.70 21.20 -25.48
N LEU A 800 0.14 20.50 -24.72
CA LEU A 800 1.57 20.32 -25.04
C LEU A 800 1.74 19.48 -26.30
N PHE A 801 1.02 18.37 -26.40
CA PHE A 801 1.08 17.49 -27.57
C PHE A 801 0.65 18.24 -28.83
N LYS A 802 -0.45 18.99 -28.76
CA LYS A 802 -0.96 19.80 -29.87
C LYS A 802 -0.01 20.94 -30.24
N GLU A 803 0.53 21.67 -29.27
CA GLU A 803 1.51 22.74 -29.53
C GLU A 803 2.68 22.23 -30.37
N CYS A 804 3.17 21.02 -30.10
CA CYS A 804 4.21 20.39 -30.91
C CYS A 804 3.71 19.85 -32.25
N LEU A 805 2.62 19.07 -32.26
CA LEU A 805 2.08 18.43 -33.47
C LEU A 805 1.59 19.45 -34.52
N ASP A 806 1.06 20.58 -34.07
CA ASP A 806 0.56 21.66 -34.92
C ASP A 806 1.67 22.66 -35.31
N ALA A 807 2.88 22.55 -34.74
CA ALA A 807 4.01 23.41 -35.10
C ALA A 807 4.39 23.21 -36.56
N ASP A 808 4.42 24.31 -37.31
CA ASP A 808 4.81 24.31 -38.72
C ASP A 808 6.33 24.33 -38.85
N THR A 809 6.88 23.31 -39.49
CA THR A 809 8.32 23.19 -39.73
C THR A 809 8.75 23.92 -41.00
N TYR A 810 7.80 24.27 -41.87
CA TYR A 810 8.02 24.83 -43.21
C TYR A 810 8.93 23.98 -44.11
N ALA A 811 9.19 22.72 -43.77
CA ALA A 811 10.11 21.84 -44.49
C ALA A 811 9.76 21.64 -45.97
N ASN A 812 8.47 21.74 -46.31
CA ASN A 812 7.96 21.75 -47.67
C ASN A 812 6.97 22.93 -47.87
N GLY A 813 7.34 24.11 -47.35
CA GLY A 813 6.48 25.29 -47.33
C GLY A 813 5.43 25.28 -46.22
N ALA A 814 4.60 26.32 -46.18
CA ALA A 814 3.59 26.50 -45.13
C ALA A 814 2.60 25.33 -45.06
N GLY A 815 2.21 24.96 -43.84
CA GLY A 815 1.37 23.80 -43.55
C GLY A 815 2.15 22.50 -43.43
N SER A 816 3.49 22.54 -43.34
CA SER A 816 4.37 21.38 -43.14
C SER A 816 4.51 21.06 -41.65
N THR A 817 3.40 20.75 -40.98
CA THR A 817 3.39 20.54 -39.54
C THR A 817 4.17 19.30 -39.11
N VAL A 818 4.66 19.29 -37.86
CA VAL A 818 5.31 18.13 -37.25
C VAL A 818 4.43 16.88 -37.38
N SER A 819 3.13 16.99 -37.15
CA SER A 819 2.16 15.91 -37.33
C SER A 819 2.17 15.31 -38.74
N LYS A 820 2.26 16.13 -39.78
CA LYS A 820 2.29 15.68 -41.19
C LYS A 820 3.64 15.09 -41.62
N ILE A 821 4.71 15.41 -40.88
CA ILE A 821 5.99 14.72 -41.03
C ILE A 821 5.88 13.33 -40.39
N VAL A 822 5.37 13.27 -39.15
CA VAL A 822 5.25 12.03 -38.37
C VAL A 822 4.28 11.04 -39.01
N ASP A 823 3.18 11.51 -39.59
CA ASP A 823 2.22 10.67 -40.34
C ASP A 823 2.68 10.31 -41.76
N GLY A 824 3.84 10.83 -42.18
CA GLY A 824 4.46 10.54 -43.46
C GLY A 824 3.76 11.15 -44.67
N SER A 825 2.73 11.98 -44.52
CA SER A 825 2.00 12.58 -45.65
C SER A 825 2.87 13.53 -46.49
N ILE A 826 3.89 14.16 -45.88
CA ILE A 826 4.84 15.05 -46.58
C ILE A 826 5.98 14.26 -47.23
N ASN A 827 6.55 13.29 -46.52
CA ASN A 827 7.79 12.61 -46.93
C ASN A 827 7.56 11.19 -47.47
N HIS A 828 6.30 10.75 -47.58
CA HIS A 828 5.89 9.42 -48.04
C HIS A 828 6.55 8.26 -47.27
N TYR A 829 6.68 8.41 -45.95
CA TYR A 829 7.24 7.37 -45.10
C TYR A 829 6.41 6.09 -45.17
N GLN A 830 7.08 4.96 -45.36
CA GLN A 830 6.44 3.64 -45.43
C GLN A 830 5.99 3.13 -44.06
N LYS A 831 6.68 3.57 -43.01
CA LYS A 831 6.40 3.27 -41.61
C LYS A 831 6.34 4.57 -40.83
N THR A 832 5.28 4.74 -40.04
CA THR A 832 5.03 5.95 -39.24
C THR A 832 4.77 5.54 -37.80
N ALA A 833 5.31 6.25 -36.83
CA ALA A 833 5.06 5.92 -35.44
C ALA A 833 4.99 7.15 -34.54
N ILE A 834 4.29 6.98 -33.42
CA ILE A 834 4.28 7.90 -32.29
C ILE A 834 4.32 7.10 -30.99
N ALA A 835 5.14 7.55 -30.04
CA ALA A 835 5.40 6.88 -28.78
C ALA A 835 5.17 7.83 -27.61
N GLY A 836 4.59 7.29 -26.54
CA GLY A 836 4.38 7.99 -25.27
C GLY A 836 5.06 7.24 -24.14
N VAL A 837 5.94 7.88 -23.39
CA VAL A 837 6.52 7.28 -22.17
C VAL A 837 5.40 7.15 -21.14
N ALA A 838 5.05 5.92 -20.79
CA ALA A 838 3.86 5.58 -20.02
C ALA A 838 3.89 6.20 -18.62
N ASN A 839 2.74 6.64 -18.13
CA ASN A 839 2.54 7.13 -16.76
C ASN A 839 1.87 6.09 -15.85
N THR A 840 1.90 4.82 -16.25
CA THR A 840 1.17 3.74 -15.58
C THR A 840 2.03 2.99 -14.57
N GLY A 841 1.44 2.49 -13.49
CA GLY A 841 2.05 1.60 -12.53
C GLY A 841 1.02 0.85 -11.68
N SER A 842 1.47 0.22 -10.59
CA SER A 842 0.66 -0.66 -9.74
C SER A 842 -0.40 0.04 -8.89
N ASP A 843 -0.38 1.37 -8.80
CA ASP A 843 -1.40 2.14 -8.09
C ASP A 843 -2.80 1.81 -8.60
N ARG A 844 -3.80 1.90 -7.72
CA ARG A 844 -5.16 1.42 -8.03
C ARG A 844 -5.79 2.16 -9.22
N ASN A 845 -5.53 3.45 -9.33
CA ASN A 845 -5.97 4.31 -10.43
C ASN A 845 -5.02 4.32 -11.64
N TRP A 846 -4.01 3.44 -11.64
CA TRP A 846 -2.96 3.27 -12.65
C TRP A 846 -1.95 4.41 -12.76
N THR A 847 -2.32 5.67 -12.51
CA THR A 847 -1.50 6.85 -12.86
C THR A 847 -1.02 7.67 -11.68
N GLY A 848 -1.23 7.20 -10.45
CA GLY A 848 -0.87 7.89 -9.21
C GLY A 848 -1.80 9.06 -8.93
N HIS A 849 -1.74 10.12 -9.74
CA HIS A 849 -2.74 11.18 -9.73
C HIS A 849 -3.95 10.76 -10.58
N PHE A 850 -5.16 10.80 -10.02
CA PHE A 850 -6.38 10.40 -10.73
C PHE A 850 -6.57 11.13 -12.07
N MET A 851 -6.35 12.44 -12.10
CA MET A 851 -6.53 13.26 -13.30
C MET A 851 -5.48 12.99 -14.40
N SER A 852 -4.35 12.37 -14.07
CA SER A 852 -3.33 12.00 -15.06
C SER A 852 -3.77 10.84 -15.97
N GLN A 853 -4.89 10.17 -15.68
CA GLN A 853 -5.55 9.27 -16.64
C GLN A 853 -5.95 10.01 -17.92
N ALA A 854 -6.31 11.29 -17.82
CA ALA A 854 -6.65 12.12 -18.99
C ALA A 854 -5.46 12.26 -19.95
N ASN A 855 -4.22 12.18 -19.46
CA ASN A 855 -3.02 12.27 -20.30
C ASN A 855 -2.77 11.01 -21.11
N TRP A 856 -2.94 9.84 -20.49
CA TRP A 856 -2.89 8.56 -21.21
C TRP A 856 -3.99 8.50 -22.27
N TYR A 857 -5.22 8.90 -21.90
CA TYR A 857 -6.33 9.02 -22.84
C TYR A 857 -5.99 9.96 -24.01
N ALA A 858 -5.56 11.18 -23.71
CA ALA A 858 -5.26 12.19 -24.73
C ALA A 858 -4.14 11.77 -25.69
N PHE A 859 -3.09 11.13 -25.18
CA PHE A 859 -2.04 10.58 -26.01
C PHE A 859 -2.60 9.59 -27.04
N GLY A 860 -3.41 8.61 -26.61
CA GLY A 860 -4.00 7.64 -27.54
C GLY A 860 -4.94 8.28 -28.56
N ARG A 861 -5.79 9.23 -28.12
CA ARG A 861 -6.70 9.96 -29.04
C ARG A 861 -5.92 10.74 -30.10
N LEU A 862 -4.84 11.44 -29.73
CA LEU A 862 -4.01 12.20 -30.68
C LEU A 862 -3.10 11.31 -31.53
N ALA A 863 -2.67 10.16 -31.01
CA ALA A 863 -1.95 9.15 -31.79
C ALA A 863 -2.85 8.54 -32.88
N TRP A 864 -4.14 8.40 -32.61
CA TRP A 864 -5.15 8.03 -33.60
C TRP A 864 -5.41 9.17 -34.59
N ASP A 865 -5.75 10.35 -34.08
CA ASP A 865 -6.05 11.52 -34.89
C ASP A 865 -5.55 12.81 -34.22
N TYR A 866 -4.39 13.30 -34.68
CA TYR A 866 -3.75 14.50 -34.17
C TYR A 866 -4.55 15.79 -34.45
N THR A 867 -5.59 15.74 -35.29
CA THR A 867 -6.42 16.92 -35.62
C THR A 867 -7.47 17.22 -34.56
N LEU A 868 -7.70 16.30 -33.62
CA LEU A 868 -8.61 16.51 -32.49
C LEU A 868 -8.12 17.68 -31.61
N SER A 869 -9.06 18.41 -31.02
CA SER A 869 -8.75 19.50 -30.08
C SER A 869 -8.57 18.98 -28.65
N SER A 870 -7.78 19.70 -27.85
CA SER A 870 -7.56 19.36 -26.43
C SER A 870 -8.85 19.36 -25.62
N GLU A 871 -9.76 20.29 -25.95
CA GLU A 871 -11.06 20.48 -25.32
C GLU A 871 -11.99 19.32 -25.61
N LEU A 872 -12.03 18.84 -26.86
CA LEU A 872 -12.87 17.71 -27.26
C LEU A 872 -12.42 16.43 -26.53
N ILE A 873 -11.12 16.18 -26.49
CA ILE A 873 -10.55 15.03 -25.79
C ILE A 873 -10.84 15.10 -24.28
N ALA A 874 -10.72 16.28 -23.67
CA ALA A 874 -11.06 16.49 -22.28
C ALA A 874 -12.56 16.24 -22.01
N ASP A 875 -13.44 16.78 -22.86
CA ASP A 875 -14.89 16.56 -22.78
C ASP A 875 -15.26 15.07 -22.86
N GLU A 876 -14.67 14.32 -23.83
CA GLU A 876 -14.83 12.87 -23.95
C GLU A 876 -14.42 12.18 -22.63
N TRP A 877 -13.21 12.44 -22.13
CA TRP A 877 -12.68 11.80 -20.94
C TRP A 877 -13.49 12.13 -19.67
N ILE A 878 -13.88 13.40 -19.47
CA ILE A 878 -14.66 13.84 -18.32
C ILE A 878 -16.04 13.15 -18.31
N LYS A 879 -16.74 13.09 -19.44
CA LYS A 879 -18.05 12.44 -19.56
C LYS A 879 -17.99 10.94 -19.31
N MET A 880 -16.87 10.34 -19.68
CA MET A 880 -16.62 8.92 -19.47
C MET A 880 -16.23 8.59 -18.03
N THR A 881 -15.51 9.48 -17.34
CA THR A 881 -14.82 9.17 -16.08
C THR A 881 -15.45 9.85 -14.85
N LEU A 882 -15.78 11.13 -14.96
CA LEU A 882 -16.15 11.99 -13.84
C LEU A 882 -17.66 12.28 -13.79
N THR A 883 -18.19 12.99 -14.77
CA THR A 883 -19.57 13.47 -14.78
C THR A 883 -20.05 13.83 -16.19
N LYS A 884 -21.36 13.75 -16.39
CA LYS A 884 -22.03 14.11 -17.66
C LYS A 884 -22.75 15.46 -17.59
N ASP A 885 -22.76 16.09 -16.43
CA ASP A 885 -23.47 17.36 -16.22
C ASP A 885 -22.74 18.50 -16.95
N ALA A 886 -23.44 19.20 -17.83
CA ALA A 886 -22.83 20.12 -18.79
C ALA A 886 -22.01 21.26 -18.15
N VAL A 887 -22.48 21.80 -17.01
CA VAL A 887 -21.79 22.89 -16.30
C VAL A 887 -20.49 22.40 -15.64
N PRO A 888 -20.49 21.36 -14.79
CA PRO A 888 -19.28 20.73 -14.29
C PRO A 888 -18.30 20.31 -15.39
N VAL A 889 -18.78 19.70 -16.48
CA VAL A 889 -17.92 19.31 -17.62
C VAL A 889 -17.17 20.52 -18.15
N LYS A 890 -17.86 21.63 -18.43
CA LYS A 890 -17.22 22.85 -18.96
C LYS A 890 -16.17 23.42 -18.00
N ILE A 891 -16.46 23.43 -16.69
CA ILE A 891 -15.53 23.92 -15.67
C ILE A 891 -14.26 23.05 -15.64
N ILE A 892 -14.42 21.73 -15.61
CA ILE A 892 -13.29 20.79 -15.56
C ILE A 892 -12.48 20.82 -16.87
N THR A 893 -13.14 20.97 -18.03
CA THR A 893 -12.43 21.15 -19.32
C THR A 893 -11.54 22.40 -19.30
N ASN A 894 -12.04 23.53 -18.78
CA ASN A 894 -11.24 24.75 -18.66
C ASN A 894 -10.07 24.57 -17.66
N LEU A 895 -10.32 23.87 -16.54
CA LEU A 895 -9.29 23.54 -15.56
C LEU A 895 -8.18 22.70 -16.21
N LEU A 896 -8.53 21.61 -16.89
CA LEU A 896 -7.58 20.73 -17.58
C LEU A 896 -6.80 21.52 -18.65
N THR A 897 -7.49 22.18 -19.58
CA THR A 897 -6.83 22.87 -20.70
C THR A 897 -5.92 24.03 -20.27
N GLY A 898 -6.23 24.71 -19.15
CA GLY A 898 -5.36 25.75 -18.58
C GLY A 898 -4.18 25.23 -17.74
N SER A 899 -4.27 23.99 -17.21
CA SER A 899 -3.33 23.48 -16.20
C SER A 899 -1.86 23.44 -16.63
N ARG A 900 -1.56 23.11 -17.90
CA ARG A 900 -0.18 23.10 -18.41
C ARG A 900 0.43 24.49 -18.45
N GLU A 901 -0.30 25.50 -18.92
CA GLU A 901 0.23 26.87 -18.96
C GLU A 901 0.43 27.43 -17.55
N ASN A 902 -0.47 27.10 -16.62
CA ASN A 902 -0.32 27.45 -15.21
C ASN A 902 1.00 26.88 -14.66
N TYR A 903 1.29 25.60 -14.92
CA TYR A 903 2.54 24.96 -14.52
C TYR A 903 3.78 25.61 -15.14
N VAL A 904 3.75 25.89 -16.44
CA VAL A 904 4.84 26.63 -17.13
C VAL A 904 5.07 27.98 -16.46
N ASN A 905 4.00 28.74 -16.18
CA ASN A 905 4.09 30.08 -15.62
C ASN A 905 4.79 30.12 -14.26
N PHE A 906 4.48 29.19 -13.35
CA PHE A 906 5.12 29.16 -12.03
C PHE A 906 6.45 28.40 -11.98
N THR A 907 6.88 27.73 -13.05
CA THR A 907 8.17 27.01 -13.07
C THR A 907 9.18 27.63 -14.02
N THR A 908 8.85 27.68 -15.31
CA THR A 908 9.79 27.90 -16.43
C THR A 908 9.16 28.78 -17.54
N PRO A 909 8.68 29.99 -17.21
CA PRO A 909 8.04 30.87 -18.20
C PRO A 909 9.05 31.46 -19.19
N LEU A 910 8.52 32.05 -20.27
CA LEU A 910 9.29 32.84 -21.27
C LEU A 910 10.39 32.07 -22.03
N GLY A 911 10.41 30.74 -21.92
CA GLY A 911 11.45 29.90 -22.52
C GLY A 911 12.58 29.51 -21.57
N LEU A 912 12.47 29.85 -20.27
CA LEU A 912 13.28 29.18 -19.26
C LEU A 912 13.02 27.67 -19.28
N HIS A 913 13.99 26.90 -18.83
CA HIS A 913 13.95 25.44 -18.80
C HIS A 913 15.08 24.93 -17.90
N HIS A 914 15.01 23.65 -17.52
CA HIS A 914 16.03 22.96 -16.77
C HIS A 914 16.36 23.61 -15.40
N LEU A 915 15.32 24.11 -14.73
CA LEU A 915 15.43 24.78 -13.42
C LEU A 915 15.09 23.85 -12.25
N MET A 916 15.02 22.53 -12.47
CA MET A 916 14.70 21.53 -11.44
C MET A 916 15.97 20.91 -10.84
N GLY A 917 15.84 20.26 -9.68
CA GLY A 917 16.95 19.53 -9.06
C GLY A 917 17.40 18.31 -9.89
N GLN A 918 18.71 18.16 -10.12
CA GLN A 918 19.33 17.22 -11.08
C GLN A 918 19.09 15.72 -10.84
N GLY A 919 18.77 15.30 -9.62
CA GLY A 919 18.59 13.88 -9.29
C GLY A 919 17.14 13.46 -9.41
N LEU A 920 16.35 14.00 -8.48
CA LEU A 920 14.93 13.67 -8.37
C LEU A 920 14.13 14.25 -9.54
N HIS A 921 14.51 15.43 -10.06
CA HIS A 921 13.74 16.27 -10.99
C HIS A 921 12.48 16.90 -10.36
N PHE A 922 12.44 16.92 -9.02
CA PHE A 922 11.36 17.54 -8.25
C PHE A 922 11.83 18.84 -7.59
N GLY A 923 10.97 19.86 -7.65
CA GLY A 923 11.19 21.17 -7.01
C GLY A 923 12.20 22.08 -7.74
N PRO A 924 12.17 23.40 -7.43
CA PRO A 924 13.05 24.40 -8.03
C PRO A 924 14.50 24.23 -7.56
N HIS A 925 15.44 24.32 -8.50
CA HIS A 925 16.87 24.43 -8.22
C HIS A 925 17.57 25.35 -9.25
N PRO A 926 17.13 26.61 -9.45
CA PRO A 926 17.69 27.48 -10.48
C PRO A 926 19.16 27.86 -10.23
N TRP A 927 19.67 27.73 -9.00
CA TRP A 927 21.08 27.96 -8.67
C TRP A 927 21.97 26.72 -8.80
N LEU A 928 21.49 25.63 -9.41
CA LEU A 928 22.31 24.45 -9.63
C LEU A 928 23.48 24.81 -10.56
N GLU A 929 24.67 24.95 -9.98
CA GLU A 929 25.91 25.39 -10.67
C GLU A 929 26.87 24.26 -11.00
N LYS A 930 26.77 23.11 -10.32
CA LYS A 930 27.74 22.01 -10.40
C LYS A 930 27.05 20.67 -10.60
N SER A 931 27.64 19.89 -11.50
CA SER A 931 27.21 18.56 -11.88
C SER A 931 28.40 17.82 -12.52
N ALA A 932 28.27 16.51 -12.75
CA ALA A 932 29.22 15.74 -13.56
C ALA A 932 29.38 16.30 -14.99
N ARG A 933 28.37 17.01 -15.51
CA ARG A 933 28.43 17.68 -16.81
C ARG A 933 27.80 19.09 -16.72
N PRO A 934 28.35 20.11 -17.41
CA PRO A 934 27.76 21.45 -17.41
C PRO A 934 26.33 21.48 -17.95
N ASP A 935 26.03 20.71 -18.98
CA ASP A 935 24.70 20.63 -19.60
C ASP A 935 23.64 19.87 -18.77
N TRP A 936 23.98 19.53 -17.53
CA TRP A 936 23.06 19.02 -16.50
C TRP A 936 22.84 20.05 -15.38
N THR A 937 23.40 21.26 -15.46
CA THR A 937 23.19 22.33 -14.47
C THR A 937 22.10 23.28 -14.93
N ALA A 938 21.45 24.02 -14.01
CA ALA A 938 20.47 25.04 -14.38
C ALA A 938 21.14 26.28 -15.00
N THR A 939 22.30 26.67 -14.43
CA THR A 939 23.04 27.88 -14.83
C THR A 939 23.53 27.84 -16.27
N TYR A 940 23.80 26.64 -16.79
CA TYR A 940 24.15 26.42 -18.19
C TYR A 940 23.07 26.94 -19.16
N TYR A 941 21.79 26.74 -18.80
CA TYR A 941 20.66 27.07 -19.66
C TYR A 941 20.22 28.51 -19.52
N HIS A 942 19.96 28.97 -18.29
CA HIS A 942 19.37 30.30 -18.10
C HIS A 942 20.39 31.43 -18.21
N ARG A 943 21.70 31.19 -17.96
CA ARG A 943 22.79 32.18 -18.13
C ARG A 943 22.49 33.57 -17.55
N ALA A 944 21.91 33.60 -16.35
CA ALA A 944 21.55 34.86 -15.71
C ALA A 944 22.81 35.61 -15.26
N ASP A 945 22.89 36.89 -15.57
CA ASP A 945 23.97 37.79 -15.16
C ASP A 945 23.42 39.20 -14.86
N ALA A 946 24.29 40.17 -14.54
CA ALA A 946 23.86 41.54 -14.24
C ALA A 946 23.21 42.27 -15.44
N ASN A 947 23.45 41.82 -16.67
CA ASN A 947 22.92 42.44 -17.88
C ASN A 947 21.56 41.85 -18.26
N GLY A 948 21.37 40.53 -18.10
CA GLY A 948 20.17 39.84 -18.56
C GLY A 948 20.10 38.35 -18.22
N ILE A 949 19.22 37.65 -18.94
CA ILE A 949 18.98 36.21 -18.81
C ILE A 949 18.59 35.62 -20.17
N GLY A 950 18.85 34.33 -20.36
CA GLY A 950 18.47 33.55 -21.54
C GLY A 950 19.69 33.03 -22.31
N PHE A 951 19.46 32.18 -23.30
CA PHE A 951 20.54 31.56 -24.07
C PHE A 951 20.54 32.13 -25.50
N ASP A 952 21.61 32.85 -25.90
CA ASP A 952 21.76 33.29 -27.29
C ASP A 952 22.07 32.10 -28.20
N ARG A 953 21.05 31.69 -28.97
CA ARG A 953 21.13 30.64 -29.99
C ARG A 953 20.97 31.19 -31.41
N THR A 954 21.04 32.51 -31.56
CA THR A 954 21.11 33.17 -32.87
C THR A 954 22.51 33.08 -33.47
N LYS A 955 22.73 33.73 -34.61
CA LYS A 955 24.04 33.79 -35.29
C LYS A 955 25.17 34.37 -34.42
N SER A 956 24.86 35.22 -33.43
CA SER A 956 25.86 35.79 -32.51
C SER A 956 26.24 34.85 -31.37
N GLY A 957 25.44 33.82 -31.11
CA GLY A 957 25.65 32.85 -30.03
C GLY A 957 25.99 31.45 -30.56
N SER A 958 25.26 30.42 -30.11
CA SER A 958 25.51 29.02 -30.53
C SER A 958 25.10 28.72 -31.97
N ASN A 959 24.34 29.62 -32.60
CA ASN A 959 23.75 29.47 -33.93
C ASN A 959 22.88 28.20 -34.09
N ALA A 960 22.30 27.69 -32.99
CA ALA A 960 21.40 26.53 -33.05
C ALA A 960 20.13 26.83 -33.86
N LEU A 961 19.68 28.09 -33.92
CA LEU A 961 18.52 28.48 -34.71
C LEU A 961 18.67 28.15 -36.21
N ALA A 962 19.91 28.14 -36.73
CA ALA A 962 20.20 27.76 -38.11
C ALA A 962 19.86 26.30 -38.46
N GLN A 963 19.55 25.45 -37.48
CA GLN A 963 19.10 24.08 -37.70
C GLN A 963 17.65 23.98 -38.22
N TYR A 964 16.86 25.05 -38.05
CA TYR A 964 15.48 25.13 -38.55
C TYR A 964 15.40 25.71 -39.96
N SER A 965 14.24 25.61 -40.60
CA SER A 965 13.95 26.27 -41.88
C SER A 965 14.01 27.81 -41.78
N PRO A 966 14.32 28.52 -42.88
CA PRO A 966 14.41 29.98 -42.87
C PRO A 966 13.17 30.70 -42.31
N GLU A 967 11.98 30.17 -42.54
CA GLU A 967 10.71 30.73 -42.06
C GLU A 967 10.57 30.62 -40.54
N VAL A 968 11.04 29.52 -39.94
CA VAL A 968 11.09 29.35 -38.49
C VAL A 968 12.18 30.24 -37.89
N GLN A 969 13.36 30.31 -38.54
CA GLN A 969 14.42 31.23 -38.16
C GLN A 969 13.89 32.66 -38.07
N LYS A 970 13.18 33.14 -39.10
CA LYS A 970 12.60 34.48 -39.13
C LYS A 970 11.64 34.76 -37.97
N GLN A 971 10.89 33.76 -37.51
CA GLN A 971 9.96 33.91 -36.39
C GLN A 971 10.68 34.10 -35.05
N TRP A 972 11.85 33.46 -34.88
CA TRP A 972 12.55 33.41 -33.59
C TRP A 972 13.85 34.21 -33.57
N GLU A 973 14.37 34.70 -34.69
CA GLU A 973 15.66 35.40 -34.79
C GLU A 973 15.62 36.83 -34.23
N ASN A 974 14.46 37.50 -34.25
CA ASN A 974 14.34 38.86 -33.71
C ASN A 974 13.75 38.83 -32.29
N PRO A 975 14.48 39.28 -31.24
CA PRO A 975 14.00 39.25 -29.86
C PRO A 975 12.76 40.13 -29.62
N GLU A 976 12.48 41.12 -30.47
CA GLU A 976 11.30 42.00 -30.33
C GLU A 976 10.02 41.35 -30.83
N THR A 977 10.12 40.45 -31.80
CA THR A 977 8.97 39.78 -32.42
C THR A 977 8.90 38.29 -32.08
N CYS A 978 9.95 37.72 -31.48
CA CYS A 978 9.97 36.34 -31.02
C CYS A 978 8.80 36.10 -30.05
N PRO A 979 7.99 35.05 -30.24
CA PRO A 979 6.95 34.70 -29.30
C PRO A 979 7.53 34.51 -27.90
N LEU A 980 6.91 35.15 -26.90
CA LEU A 980 7.40 35.14 -25.52
C LEU A 980 7.70 33.74 -24.97
N PRO A 981 6.90 32.68 -25.23
CA PRO A 981 7.21 31.35 -24.75
C PRO A 981 8.53 30.74 -25.25
N TYR A 982 9.13 31.31 -26.30
CA TYR A 982 10.39 30.86 -26.89
C TYR A 982 11.52 31.90 -26.78
N LEU A 983 11.27 33.06 -26.17
CA LEU A 983 12.21 34.17 -26.17
C LEU A 983 13.57 33.78 -25.54
N LEU A 984 13.55 33.23 -24.33
CA LEU A 984 14.77 32.89 -23.58
C LEU A 984 15.42 31.57 -24.04
N TRP A 985 14.76 30.83 -24.94
CA TRP A 985 15.40 29.72 -25.65
C TRP A 985 16.41 30.22 -26.69
N PHE A 986 16.16 31.36 -27.34
CA PHE A 986 16.97 31.83 -28.46
C PHE A 986 17.75 33.11 -28.18
N HIS A 987 17.40 33.86 -27.14
CA HIS A 987 17.99 35.16 -26.83
C HIS A 987 18.45 35.26 -25.39
N HIS A 988 19.59 35.93 -25.19
CA HIS A 988 19.92 36.56 -23.91
C HIS A 988 19.37 37.99 -23.92
N VAL A 989 18.43 38.28 -23.03
CA VAL A 989 17.63 39.52 -23.07
C VAL A 989 17.91 40.34 -21.81
N ALA A 990 18.13 41.64 -22.01
CA ALA A 990 18.38 42.56 -20.91
C ALA A 990 17.19 42.69 -19.94
N TRP A 991 17.46 42.79 -18.64
CA TRP A 991 16.42 42.84 -17.59
C TRP A 991 15.39 43.98 -17.77
N ASN A 992 15.85 45.12 -18.28
CA ASN A 992 15.04 46.32 -18.53
C ASN A 992 14.47 46.41 -19.95
N LYS A 993 14.68 45.39 -20.81
CA LYS A 993 14.12 45.36 -22.16
C LYS A 993 12.60 45.27 -22.08
N LYS A 994 11.91 46.23 -22.70
CA LYS A 994 10.46 46.19 -22.88
C LYS A 994 10.08 45.09 -23.87
N LEU A 995 9.22 44.19 -23.44
CA LEU A 995 8.70 43.06 -24.21
C LEU A 995 7.40 43.41 -24.94
N SER A 996 6.93 42.52 -25.80
CA SER A 996 5.66 42.66 -26.53
C SER A 996 4.41 42.72 -25.62
N SER A 997 4.51 42.27 -24.36
CA SER A 997 3.46 42.46 -23.34
C SER A 997 3.36 43.90 -22.83
N GLY A 998 4.35 44.75 -23.15
CA GLY A 998 4.48 46.10 -22.62
C GLY A 998 5.23 46.20 -21.29
N ARG A 999 5.49 45.08 -20.59
CA ARG A 999 6.33 45.02 -19.38
C ARG A 999 7.82 44.93 -19.76
N ILE A 1000 8.71 45.33 -18.86
CA ILE A 1000 10.12 44.95 -18.99
C ILE A 1000 10.31 43.46 -18.67
N LEU A 1001 11.40 42.84 -19.10
CA LEU A 1001 11.66 41.41 -18.89
C LEU A 1001 11.51 40.98 -17.43
N TRP A 1002 12.09 41.73 -16.50
CA TRP A 1002 11.97 41.43 -15.06
C TRP A 1002 10.51 41.44 -14.58
N ASP A 1003 9.74 42.47 -14.97
CA ASP A 1003 8.34 42.62 -14.57
C ASP A 1003 7.46 41.53 -15.19
N GLU A 1004 7.72 41.13 -16.43
CA GLU A 1004 7.05 40.01 -17.08
C GLU A 1004 7.37 38.69 -16.37
N LEU A 1005 8.64 38.46 -16.01
CA LEU A 1005 9.06 37.26 -15.30
C LEU A 1005 8.36 37.15 -13.94
N CYS A 1006 8.34 38.24 -13.16
CA CYS A 1006 7.58 38.29 -11.91
C CYS A 1006 6.08 38.06 -12.16
N TYR A 1007 5.47 38.75 -13.13
CA TYR A 1007 4.06 38.57 -13.48
C TYR A 1007 3.73 37.08 -13.73
N ARG A 1008 4.55 36.36 -14.49
CA ARG A 1008 4.33 34.94 -14.81
C ARG A 1008 4.45 34.04 -13.58
N TYR A 1009 5.50 34.19 -12.78
CA TYR A 1009 5.66 33.39 -11.56
C TYR A 1009 4.54 33.60 -10.55
N TYR A 1010 4.11 34.85 -10.35
CA TYR A 1010 3.02 35.17 -9.41
C TYR A 1010 1.66 34.73 -9.95
N SER A 1011 1.30 35.11 -11.18
CA SER A 1011 0.02 34.71 -11.77
C SER A 1011 -0.09 33.20 -11.95
N GLY A 1012 1.02 32.50 -12.24
CA GLY A 1012 1.10 31.05 -12.23
C GLY A 1012 0.76 30.46 -10.85
N ALA A 1013 1.38 30.97 -9.78
CA ALA A 1013 1.08 30.50 -8.43
C ALA A 1013 -0.35 30.84 -7.98
N GLU A 1014 -0.90 31.99 -8.37
CA GLU A 1014 -2.28 32.38 -8.12
C GLU A 1014 -3.30 31.53 -8.90
N SER A 1015 -2.93 31.09 -10.11
CA SER A 1015 -3.81 30.27 -10.96
C SER A 1015 -4.13 28.90 -10.34
N VAL A 1016 -3.24 28.35 -9.52
CA VAL A 1016 -3.50 27.09 -8.80
C VAL A 1016 -4.59 27.28 -7.74
N GLN A 1017 -4.67 28.46 -7.10
CA GLN A 1017 -5.77 28.80 -6.20
C GLN A 1017 -7.10 28.89 -6.95
N LYS A 1018 -7.07 29.39 -8.19
CA LYS A 1018 -8.24 29.34 -9.08
C LYS A 1018 -8.62 27.90 -9.42
N MET A 1019 -7.66 27.02 -9.73
CA MET A 1019 -7.91 25.60 -9.97
C MET A 1019 -8.58 24.92 -8.77
N GLN A 1020 -8.15 25.25 -7.54
CA GLN A 1020 -8.81 24.78 -6.31
C GLN A 1020 -10.27 25.24 -6.21
N ASN A 1021 -10.53 26.52 -6.52
CA ASN A 1021 -11.89 27.07 -6.49
C ASN A 1021 -12.79 26.45 -7.57
N ASP A 1022 -12.27 26.30 -8.79
CA ASP A 1022 -12.97 25.66 -9.90
C ASP A 1022 -13.30 24.20 -9.53
N TRP A 1023 -12.34 23.44 -8.98
CA TRP A 1023 -12.58 22.07 -8.51
C TRP A 1023 -13.61 22.02 -7.39
N LYS A 1024 -13.48 22.88 -6.37
CA LYS A 1024 -14.43 22.98 -5.27
C LYS A 1024 -15.86 23.24 -5.73
N SER A 1025 -16.04 24.02 -6.80
CA SER A 1025 -17.36 24.35 -7.34
C SER A 1025 -18.11 23.15 -7.92
N VAL A 1026 -17.39 22.08 -8.30
CA VAL A 1026 -17.99 20.87 -8.89
C VAL A 1026 -18.17 19.72 -7.89
N LYS A 1027 -17.94 19.94 -6.59
CA LYS A 1027 -17.96 18.91 -5.54
C LYS A 1027 -19.18 17.98 -5.60
N THR A 1028 -20.37 18.52 -5.81
CA THR A 1028 -21.63 17.75 -5.81
C THR A 1028 -21.78 16.83 -7.02
N SER A 1029 -20.98 17.03 -8.06
CA SER A 1029 -21.03 16.30 -9.33
C SER A 1029 -19.95 15.23 -9.45
N ILE A 1030 -19.07 15.10 -8.46
CA ILE A 1030 -17.90 14.22 -8.47
C ILE A 1030 -18.03 13.20 -7.32
N ASP A 1031 -17.49 12.00 -7.54
CA ASP A 1031 -17.37 11.01 -6.48
C ASP A 1031 -16.58 11.59 -5.28
N PRO A 1032 -17.05 11.42 -4.03
CA PRO A 1032 -16.41 12.02 -2.87
C PRO A 1032 -14.93 11.66 -2.71
N GLU A 1033 -14.53 10.42 -3.01
CA GLU A 1033 -13.14 9.98 -2.86
C GLU A 1033 -12.23 10.62 -3.91
N ILE A 1034 -12.67 10.64 -5.17
CA ILE A 1034 -11.98 11.35 -6.25
C ILE A 1034 -11.87 12.84 -5.95
N PHE A 1035 -12.94 13.45 -5.44
CA PHE A 1035 -12.97 14.87 -5.10
C PHE A 1035 -11.91 15.22 -4.05
N GLU A 1036 -11.81 14.42 -2.98
CA GLU A 1036 -10.87 14.65 -1.89
C GLU A 1036 -9.41 14.34 -2.31
N ASP A 1037 -9.14 13.29 -3.10
CA ASP A 1037 -7.79 13.01 -3.66
C ASP A 1037 -7.28 14.20 -4.49
N VAL A 1038 -8.09 14.67 -5.44
CA VAL A 1038 -7.71 15.79 -6.31
C VAL A 1038 -7.59 17.09 -5.50
N SER A 1039 -8.46 17.31 -4.51
CA SER A 1039 -8.36 18.48 -3.62
C SER A 1039 -7.06 18.50 -2.81
N GLY A 1040 -6.66 17.35 -2.25
CA GLY A 1040 -5.41 17.20 -1.51
C GLY A 1040 -4.18 17.46 -2.37
N ARG A 1041 -4.19 16.99 -3.62
CA ARG A 1041 -3.11 17.22 -4.60
C ARG A 1041 -3.05 18.67 -5.06
N LEU A 1042 -4.18 19.32 -5.33
CA LEU A 1042 -4.21 20.76 -5.64
C LEU A 1042 -3.69 21.64 -4.49
N LEU A 1043 -3.87 21.22 -3.24
CA LEU A 1043 -3.24 21.88 -2.08
C LEU A 1043 -1.71 21.68 -2.06
N ALA A 1044 -1.22 20.49 -2.42
CA ALA A 1044 0.21 20.24 -2.60
C ALA A 1044 0.80 21.08 -3.73
N GLN A 1045 0.15 21.07 -4.90
CA GLN A 1045 0.50 21.88 -6.06
C GLN A 1045 0.56 23.39 -5.73
N GLN A 1046 -0.34 23.91 -4.89
CA GLN A 1046 -0.28 25.32 -4.47
C GLN A 1046 0.96 25.62 -3.63
N ARG A 1047 1.30 24.74 -2.67
CA ARG A 1047 2.52 24.89 -1.86
C ARG A 1047 3.77 24.82 -2.73
N GLU A 1048 3.78 23.90 -3.68
CA GLU A 1048 4.88 23.76 -4.63
C GLU A 1048 4.98 24.96 -5.58
N ALA A 1049 3.87 25.49 -6.09
CA ALA A 1049 3.86 26.66 -6.97
C ALA A 1049 4.38 27.91 -6.26
N ILE A 1050 4.04 28.10 -4.98
CA ILE A 1050 4.61 29.17 -4.13
C ILE A 1050 6.11 28.95 -3.93
N TRP A 1051 6.54 27.71 -3.67
CA TRP A 1051 7.96 27.38 -3.52
C TRP A 1051 8.76 27.66 -4.80
N TRP A 1052 8.26 27.24 -5.96
CA TRP A 1052 8.86 27.53 -7.27
C TRP A 1052 8.94 29.04 -7.56
N ARG A 1053 7.84 29.77 -7.33
CA ARG A 1053 7.80 31.23 -7.46
C ARG A 1053 8.88 31.89 -6.60
N ASP A 1054 8.89 31.58 -5.30
CA ASP A 1054 9.83 32.19 -4.36
C ASP A 1054 11.28 31.87 -4.72
N ALA A 1055 11.57 30.62 -5.07
CA ALA A 1055 12.91 30.18 -5.46
C ALA A 1055 13.43 30.95 -6.67
N CYS A 1056 12.64 31.03 -7.73
CA CYS A 1056 13.08 31.65 -8.98
C CYS A 1056 13.12 33.17 -8.88
N VAL A 1057 12.10 33.80 -8.30
CA VAL A 1057 12.04 35.27 -8.15
C VAL A 1057 13.17 35.76 -7.25
N LEU A 1058 13.39 35.14 -6.08
CA LEU A 1058 14.45 35.58 -5.18
C LEU A 1058 15.84 35.36 -5.79
N TYR A 1059 16.06 34.24 -6.48
CA TYR A 1059 17.32 33.96 -7.13
C TYR A 1059 17.62 34.94 -8.27
N PHE A 1060 16.69 35.13 -9.21
CA PHE A 1060 16.92 36.04 -10.33
C PHE A 1060 16.96 37.52 -9.90
N GLN A 1061 16.35 37.88 -8.77
CA GLN A 1061 16.49 39.22 -8.18
C GLN A 1061 17.94 39.54 -7.78
N GLU A 1062 18.75 38.54 -7.42
CA GLU A 1062 20.17 38.73 -7.13
C GLU A 1062 20.95 39.23 -8.36
N PHE A 1063 20.45 39.00 -9.58
CA PHE A 1063 21.04 39.43 -10.84
C PHE A 1063 20.40 40.71 -11.38
N SER A 1064 19.08 40.76 -11.45
CA SER A 1064 18.36 41.90 -12.00
C SER A 1064 18.53 43.17 -11.15
N LYS A 1065 18.69 43.03 -9.83
CA LYS A 1065 18.71 44.11 -8.84
C LYS A 1065 17.49 45.05 -8.91
N LEU A 1066 16.41 44.60 -9.55
CA LEU A 1066 15.16 45.34 -9.68
C LEU A 1066 14.17 44.95 -8.57
N PRO A 1067 13.32 45.88 -8.09
CA PRO A 1067 12.29 45.55 -7.12
C PRO A 1067 11.24 44.64 -7.76
N ILE A 1068 10.60 43.80 -6.96
CA ILE A 1068 9.40 43.06 -7.40
C ILE A 1068 8.31 44.10 -7.68
N PRO A 1069 7.67 44.09 -8.88
CA PRO A 1069 6.74 45.15 -9.26
C PRO A 1069 5.42 45.06 -8.49
N ALA A 1070 4.81 46.21 -8.18
CA ALA A 1070 3.47 46.27 -7.61
C ALA A 1070 2.44 45.67 -8.59
N PRO A 1071 1.37 45.01 -8.10
CA PRO A 1071 0.95 44.87 -6.71
C PRO A 1071 1.53 43.64 -5.97
N TYR A 1072 2.54 42.96 -6.53
CA TYR A 1072 3.04 41.72 -5.96
C TYR A 1072 3.82 41.95 -4.67
N GLN A 1073 3.51 41.13 -3.66
CA GLN A 1073 4.20 41.17 -2.39
C GLN A 1073 5.54 40.44 -2.47
N LYS A 1074 6.55 40.93 -1.77
CA LYS A 1074 7.82 40.24 -1.61
C LYS A 1074 7.58 38.87 -0.95
N PRO A 1075 8.28 37.80 -1.38
CA PRO A 1075 8.22 36.50 -0.71
C PRO A 1075 8.54 36.63 0.78
N GLU A 1076 7.80 35.89 1.61
CA GLU A 1076 8.00 35.88 3.06
C GLU A 1076 9.33 35.21 3.46
N ARG A 1077 9.75 34.20 2.67
CA ARG A 1077 11.00 33.48 2.87
C ARG A 1077 12.17 34.21 2.22
N THR A 1078 13.34 34.08 2.82
CA THR A 1078 14.63 34.46 2.23
C THR A 1078 15.11 33.41 1.23
N LEU A 1079 16.00 33.79 0.30
CA LEU A 1079 16.59 32.84 -0.65
C LEU A 1079 17.32 31.69 0.06
N THR A 1080 18.00 31.98 1.17
CA THR A 1080 18.68 30.97 1.99
C THR A 1080 17.71 29.93 2.56
N GLU A 1081 16.54 30.35 3.03
CA GLU A 1081 15.51 29.43 3.53
C GLU A 1081 14.93 28.57 2.40
N VAL A 1082 14.72 29.16 1.22
CA VAL A 1082 14.22 28.42 0.05
C VAL A 1082 15.26 27.42 -0.47
N LYS A 1083 16.56 27.77 -0.44
CA LYS A 1083 17.66 26.84 -0.73
C LYS A 1083 17.63 25.64 0.22
N LYS A 1084 17.51 25.88 1.53
CA LYS A 1084 17.41 24.80 2.53
C LYS A 1084 16.23 23.86 2.28
N ILE A 1085 15.06 24.40 1.91
CA ILE A 1085 13.90 23.56 1.55
C ILE A 1085 14.23 22.68 0.34
N THR A 1086 14.88 23.25 -0.67
CA THR A 1086 15.32 22.50 -1.86
C THR A 1086 16.27 21.39 -1.52
N ASP A 1087 17.28 21.68 -0.69
CA ASP A 1087 18.28 20.70 -0.29
C ASP A 1087 17.64 19.51 0.42
N VAL A 1088 16.60 19.72 1.24
CA VAL A 1088 15.85 18.64 1.90
C VAL A 1088 15.27 17.65 0.88
N TYR A 1089 14.69 18.13 -0.23
CA TYR A 1089 14.14 17.26 -1.26
C TYR A 1089 15.22 16.61 -2.15
N GLN A 1090 16.45 17.12 -2.14
CA GLN A 1090 17.58 16.55 -2.88
C GLN A 1090 18.46 15.60 -2.04
N LEU A 1091 18.12 15.41 -0.75
CA LEU A 1091 18.78 14.40 0.09
C LEU A 1091 18.57 13.01 -0.51
N ARG A 1092 19.65 12.23 -0.60
CA ARG A 1092 19.64 10.84 -1.08
C ARG A 1092 19.53 9.86 0.09
#